data_AF-A0A1Z4M2R3-F1
#
_entry.id   AF-A0A1Z4M2R3-F1
#
_cell.length_a   1.000
_cell.length_b   1.000
_cell.length_c   1.000
_cell.angle_alpha   90.00
_cell.angle_beta   90.00
_cell.angle_gamma   90.00
#
_symmetry.space_group_name_H-M   'P 1'
#
loop_
_entity.id
_entity.type
_entity.pdbx_description
1 polymer ?
#
loop_
_entity_poly.entity_id
_entity_poly.type
_entity_poly.pdbx_seq_one_letter_code
_entity_poly.pdbx_strand_id
1 'polypeptide(L)'
;MQPTISIVITVYNRSHYLRNAIESVLNQTHRNFELVIWDDASTDNSLEIAHEYAQKDNRIRVIAANKNTGFPTAIKTAVEATTGDYIGWVDSDDMLAPTAIEETSSILNNHPQVGLVYTDYELMNSQGKLRGLGNRCRIPYSKEGLLVDLMTFHFRLIRRSVYDAVGGVDDSFESGEDYDLCLKLSEVTEVYHIAKPLYYYRRHSDNVSNDNFKNIYWSQKAINDALFRRGLNEDYELDTHLTAFFSIKPKLKKKTIINNQHQTDLPLQAIRKVKNDGNKFPLVSIIIPCYNPSMMLERCLNSCFEQTYPNIEIIIVDNNSTDGSIEVAHKLAANSSYPVIFTNCYTQGQNNAFNHGFTYSTGDYIQWLDADDELMPDKIKLQVAALEQNPEKDIAYGDWEYCFYKSLVKKGNNPFHIIPQPKCEYRFGFTSQQYEDYLLQTLSHNWQPPLSYLLRRDSAIKLQEFSAWNPQTFLATDREYYTIAAIIGLRFLYVKDALVRYNFWSPIQNSRKTSDKGRTKCYKKMYQRFQTIAAQQPLQRFTKQHWFLLKQNWDLWKLAPVTLIQKADNIFLIDNQTQFGINITPSQAKIVSALNKINTACTLENHASWIVHLMAQRIALLPEIDSYEKLAEELSRWVGIKYCSKHDKLTWKYPFQTEDNKEQLKKLINTIPWFAPIFEQQRLAVFYALDKLRNARMLVKDTQLESTFSILR
;
A
#
# COMPACT_ATOMS: atom_id res chain seq x y z
N MET A 1 -46.61 -9.15 -11.84
CA MET A 1 -46.32 -8.20 -10.74
C MET A 1 -45.30 -7.21 -11.26
N GLN A 2 -45.36 -5.94 -10.86
CA GLN A 2 -44.24 -5.02 -11.15
C GLN A 2 -43.00 -5.51 -10.38
N PRO A 3 -41.80 -5.48 -10.99
CA PRO A 3 -40.58 -5.90 -10.33
C PRO A 3 -40.28 -4.93 -9.17
N THR A 4 -40.04 -5.46 -7.97
CA THR A 4 -39.68 -4.64 -6.80
C THR A 4 -38.19 -4.31 -6.76
N ILE A 5 -37.39 -5.01 -7.56
CA ILE A 5 -35.93 -4.90 -7.58
C ILE A 5 -35.47 -4.76 -9.02
N SER A 6 -34.61 -3.79 -9.28
CA SER A 6 -33.93 -3.61 -10.56
C SER A 6 -32.45 -3.88 -10.40
N ILE A 7 -31.95 -4.84 -11.18
CA ILE A 7 -30.53 -5.13 -11.31
C ILE A 7 -30.04 -4.55 -12.62
N VAL A 8 -28.90 -3.87 -12.58
CA VAL A 8 -28.26 -3.31 -13.78
C VAL A 8 -26.93 -4.02 -14.03
N ILE A 9 -26.64 -4.30 -15.30
CA ILE A 9 -25.30 -4.66 -15.76
C ILE A 9 -24.92 -3.67 -16.86
N THR A 10 -23.89 -2.86 -16.64
CA THR A 10 -23.27 -2.08 -17.72
C THR A 10 -22.17 -2.92 -18.37
N VAL A 11 -22.10 -2.90 -19.70
CA VAL A 11 -21.13 -3.70 -20.45
C VAL A 11 -20.48 -2.90 -21.57
N TYR A 12 -19.15 -3.01 -21.64
CA TYR A 12 -18.35 -2.53 -22.77
C TYR A 12 -17.21 -3.51 -23.02
N ASN A 13 -17.27 -4.26 -24.12
CA ASN A 13 -16.23 -5.21 -24.53
C ASN A 13 -15.88 -6.25 -23.44
N ARG A 14 -16.88 -6.99 -22.96
CA ARG A 14 -16.75 -8.03 -21.92
C ARG A 14 -17.40 -9.36 -22.31
N SER A 15 -17.45 -9.70 -23.59
CA SER A 15 -18.10 -10.92 -24.10
C SER A 15 -17.63 -12.21 -23.40
N HIS A 16 -16.38 -12.25 -22.95
CA HIS A 16 -15.78 -13.40 -22.24
C HIS A 16 -16.32 -13.63 -20.81
N TYR A 17 -16.90 -12.62 -20.17
CA TYR A 17 -17.38 -12.71 -18.79
C TYR A 17 -18.87 -12.46 -18.65
N LEU A 18 -19.48 -11.72 -19.59
CA LEU A 18 -20.86 -11.29 -19.53
C LEU A 18 -21.85 -12.45 -19.29
N ARG A 19 -21.58 -13.62 -19.89
CA ARG A 19 -22.43 -14.81 -19.72
C ARG A 19 -22.53 -15.23 -18.25
N ASN A 20 -21.40 -15.30 -17.56
CA ASN A 20 -21.33 -15.66 -16.14
C ASN A 20 -22.02 -14.61 -15.25
N ALA A 21 -21.85 -13.32 -15.58
CA ALA A 21 -22.52 -12.23 -14.86
C ALA A 21 -24.04 -12.35 -14.96
N ILE A 22 -24.58 -12.47 -16.19
CA ILE A 22 -26.02 -12.64 -16.43
C ILE A 22 -26.55 -13.89 -15.72
N GLU A 23 -25.90 -15.05 -15.89
CA GLU A 23 -26.33 -16.30 -15.27
C GLU A 23 -26.35 -16.22 -13.74
N SER A 24 -25.40 -15.50 -13.13
CA SER A 24 -25.38 -15.31 -11.68
C SER A 24 -26.58 -14.53 -11.15
N VAL A 25 -27.11 -13.58 -11.95
CA VAL A 25 -28.34 -12.83 -11.63
C VAL A 25 -29.58 -13.68 -11.90
N LEU A 26 -29.64 -14.42 -13.00
CA LEU A 26 -30.80 -15.26 -13.34
C LEU A 26 -31.02 -16.41 -12.35
N ASN A 27 -29.94 -16.91 -11.77
CA ASN A 27 -29.93 -18.01 -10.80
C ASN A 27 -30.17 -17.56 -9.35
N GLN A 28 -30.51 -16.29 -9.10
CA GLN A 28 -30.86 -15.80 -7.77
C GLN A 28 -32.10 -16.50 -7.20
N THR A 29 -32.09 -16.75 -5.89
CA THR A 29 -33.23 -17.35 -5.16
C THR A 29 -34.45 -16.44 -5.21
N HIS A 30 -34.25 -15.12 -5.11
CA HIS A 30 -35.30 -14.13 -5.31
C HIS A 30 -35.67 -14.01 -6.80
N ARG A 31 -36.95 -14.18 -7.15
CA ARG A 31 -37.40 -14.23 -8.55
C ARG A 31 -38.02 -12.93 -9.08
N ASN A 32 -38.50 -12.04 -8.21
CA ASN A 32 -39.21 -10.81 -8.59
C ASN A 32 -38.25 -9.63 -8.82
N PHE A 33 -37.47 -9.70 -9.90
CA PHE A 33 -36.58 -8.62 -10.33
C PHE A 33 -36.67 -8.38 -11.84
N GLU A 34 -36.28 -7.19 -12.28
CA GLU A 34 -35.88 -6.92 -13.67
C GLU A 34 -34.34 -6.85 -13.78
N LEU A 35 -33.80 -7.26 -14.92
CA LEU A 35 -32.39 -7.11 -15.26
C LEU A 35 -32.26 -6.19 -16.48
N VAL A 36 -31.71 -5.00 -16.29
CA VAL A 36 -31.38 -4.09 -17.38
C VAL A 36 -29.91 -4.24 -17.74
N ILE A 37 -29.65 -4.69 -18.97
CA ILE A 37 -28.30 -4.76 -19.53
C ILE A 37 -28.10 -3.55 -20.43
N TRP A 38 -27.21 -2.66 -20.02
CA TRP A 38 -26.82 -1.48 -20.78
C TRP A 38 -25.51 -1.74 -21.51
N ASP A 39 -25.58 -1.89 -22.82
CA ASP A 39 -24.40 -2.00 -23.67
C ASP A 39 -23.90 -0.59 -24.04
N ASP A 40 -22.72 -0.21 -23.55
CA ASP A 40 -22.11 1.10 -23.78
C ASP A 40 -21.32 1.12 -25.11
N ALA A 41 -22.00 0.70 -26.18
CA ALA A 41 -21.49 0.56 -27.54
C ALA A 41 -20.32 -0.43 -27.67
N SER A 42 -20.51 -1.67 -27.24
CA SER A 42 -19.51 -2.73 -27.42
C SER A 42 -19.21 -2.98 -28.89
N THR A 43 -17.95 -3.31 -29.18
CA THR A 43 -17.47 -3.70 -30.51
C THR A 43 -17.12 -5.20 -30.58
N ASP A 44 -17.23 -5.92 -29.46
CA ASP A 44 -17.16 -7.38 -29.39
C ASP A 44 -18.56 -8.00 -29.31
N ASN A 45 -18.64 -9.32 -29.10
CA ASN A 45 -19.90 -10.06 -29.07
C ASN A 45 -20.79 -9.81 -27.83
N SER A 46 -20.52 -8.78 -27.01
CA SER A 46 -21.26 -8.54 -25.77
C SER A 46 -22.74 -8.26 -26.01
N LEU A 47 -23.06 -7.44 -27.03
CA LEU A 47 -24.42 -7.05 -27.35
C LEU A 47 -25.24 -8.25 -27.85
N GLU A 48 -24.66 -9.10 -28.70
CA GLU A 48 -25.28 -10.33 -29.19
C GLU A 48 -25.57 -11.31 -28.04
N ILE A 49 -24.63 -11.47 -27.09
CA ILE A 49 -24.82 -12.30 -25.91
C ILE A 49 -25.98 -11.74 -25.06
N ALA A 50 -26.04 -10.44 -24.82
CA ALA A 50 -27.13 -9.82 -24.06
C ALA A 50 -28.49 -10.08 -24.72
N HIS A 51 -28.59 -9.91 -26.05
CA HIS A 51 -29.81 -10.19 -26.80
C HIS A 51 -30.21 -11.68 -26.79
N GLU A 52 -29.25 -12.60 -26.84
CA GLU A 52 -29.51 -14.04 -26.71
C GLU A 52 -30.21 -14.37 -25.39
N TYR A 53 -29.77 -13.76 -24.28
CA TYR A 53 -30.41 -13.97 -22.97
C TYR A 53 -31.78 -13.29 -22.89
N ALA A 54 -31.95 -12.09 -23.45
CA ALA A 54 -33.24 -11.41 -23.45
C ALA A 54 -34.33 -12.14 -24.26
N GLN A 55 -33.95 -12.92 -25.27
CA GLN A 55 -34.88 -13.82 -25.97
C GLN A 55 -35.29 -15.02 -25.11
N LYS A 56 -34.48 -15.43 -24.14
CA LYS A 56 -34.69 -16.61 -23.29
C LYS A 56 -35.39 -16.30 -21.97
N ASP A 57 -35.23 -15.09 -21.44
CA ASP A 57 -35.77 -14.68 -20.15
C ASP A 57 -36.40 -13.29 -20.24
N ASN A 58 -37.71 -13.22 -19.98
CA ASN A 58 -38.50 -12.01 -20.11
C ASN A 58 -38.23 -10.95 -19.03
N ARG A 59 -37.43 -11.27 -18.01
CA ARG A 59 -36.97 -10.32 -17.00
C ARG A 59 -35.87 -9.41 -17.51
N ILE A 60 -35.26 -9.75 -18.66
CA ILE A 60 -34.09 -9.05 -19.19
C ILE A 60 -34.52 -8.02 -20.22
N ARG A 61 -34.01 -6.80 -20.09
CA ARG A 61 -34.12 -5.74 -21.09
C ARG A 61 -32.73 -5.26 -21.48
N VAL A 62 -32.47 -5.26 -22.78
CA VAL A 62 -31.19 -4.82 -23.34
C VAL A 62 -31.37 -3.44 -23.96
N ILE A 63 -30.49 -2.51 -23.59
CA ILE A 63 -30.46 -1.16 -24.14
C ILE A 63 -29.03 -0.90 -24.62
N ALA A 64 -28.88 -0.52 -25.88
CA ALA A 64 -27.59 -0.23 -26.48
C ALA A 64 -27.41 1.28 -26.67
N ALA A 65 -26.28 1.81 -26.21
CA ALA A 65 -25.88 3.18 -26.45
C ALA A 65 -25.34 3.35 -27.88
N ASN A 66 -25.55 4.54 -28.46
CA ASN A 66 -25.03 4.86 -29.79
C ASN A 66 -23.51 5.10 -29.81
N LYS A 67 -22.92 5.36 -28.65
CA LYS A 67 -21.49 5.59 -28.45
C LYS A 67 -21.10 5.19 -27.04
N ASN A 68 -19.83 4.87 -26.83
CA ASN A 68 -19.29 4.67 -25.50
C ASN A 68 -19.27 6.00 -24.73
N THR A 69 -19.83 5.98 -23.53
CA THR A 69 -19.98 7.15 -22.64
C THR A 69 -19.19 7.01 -21.33
N GLY A 70 -18.61 5.84 -21.08
CA GLY A 70 -17.91 5.53 -19.85
C GLY A 70 -18.85 5.08 -18.74
N PHE A 71 -18.29 4.38 -17.74
CA PHE A 71 -19.09 3.73 -16.69
C PHE A 71 -20.04 4.67 -15.93
N PRO A 72 -19.63 5.87 -15.44
CA PRO A 72 -20.50 6.74 -14.65
C PRO A 72 -21.74 7.22 -15.43
N THR A 73 -21.56 7.62 -16.68
CA THR A 73 -22.69 7.99 -17.57
C THR A 73 -23.56 6.77 -17.90
N ALA A 74 -22.94 5.64 -18.21
CA ALA A 74 -23.64 4.41 -18.55
C ALA A 74 -24.50 3.90 -17.38
N ILE A 75 -23.96 3.86 -16.16
CA ILE A 75 -24.71 3.37 -14.99
C ILE A 75 -25.84 4.32 -14.62
N LYS A 76 -25.62 5.65 -14.66
CA LYS A 76 -26.66 6.65 -14.42
C LYS A 76 -27.83 6.48 -15.41
N THR A 77 -27.52 6.43 -16.70
CA THR A 77 -28.55 6.27 -17.75
C THR A 77 -29.25 4.91 -17.67
N ALA A 78 -28.51 3.85 -17.33
CA ALA A 78 -29.09 2.52 -17.15
C ALA A 78 -30.04 2.46 -15.95
N VAL A 79 -29.70 3.11 -14.84
CA VAL A 79 -30.56 3.21 -13.65
C VAL A 79 -31.83 4.02 -13.94
N GLU A 80 -31.76 5.10 -14.71
CA GLU A 80 -32.95 5.86 -15.16
C GLU A 80 -33.94 5.00 -15.96
N ALA A 81 -33.44 3.98 -16.66
CA ALA A 81 -34.29 3.06 -17.40
C ALA A 81 -35.03 2.06 -16.51
N THR A 82 -34.66 1.91 -15.23
CA THR A 82 -35.21 0.92 -14.30
C THR A 82 -36.45 1.40 -13.53
N THR A 83 -37.23 0.48 -12.95
CA THR A 83 -38.54 0.75 -12.34
C THR A 83 -38.73 0.25 -10.91
N GLY A 84 -37.87 -0.65 -10.41
CA GLY A 84 -38.03 -1.29 -9.11
C GLY A 84 -37.71 -0.38 -7.94
N ASP A 85 -38.36 -0.63 -6.80
CA ASP A 85 -38.18 0.12 -5.55
C ASP A 85 -36.76 0.05 -4.98
N TYR A 86 -36.05 -1.04 -5.29
CA TYR A 86 -34.64 -1.25 -4.97
C TYR A 86 -33.78 -1.34 -6.22
N ILE A 87 -32.58 -0.77 -6.18
CA ILE A 87 -31.63 -0.71 -7.29
C ILE A 87 -30.32 -1.33 -6.84
N GLY A 88 -29.73 -2.20 -7.67
CA GLY A 88 -28.36 -2.67 -7.50
C GLY A 88 -27.72 -2.92 -8.86
N TRP A 89 -26.40 -3.01 -8.92
CA TRP A 89 -25.70 -3.36 -10.15
C TRP A 89 -24.59 -4.37 -9.92
N VAL A 90 -24.29 -5.10 -10.98
CA VAL A 90 -23.27 -6.14 -11.05
C VAL A 90 -22.36 -5.80 -12.21
N ASP A 91 -21.06 -5.76 -11.96
CA ASP A 91 -20.10 -5.49 -13.02
C ASP A 91 -20.12 -6.64 -14.03
N SER A 92 -19.97 -6.34 -15.33
CA SER A 92 -20.09 -7.33 -16.41
C SER A 92 -18.99 -8.41 -16.41
N ASP A 93 -17.96 -8.27 -15.57
CA ASP A 93 -16.93 -9.26 -15.29
C ASP A 93 -17.09 -9.99 -13.95
N ASP A 94 -18.07 -9.64 -13.14
CA ASP A 94 -18.30 -10.17 -11.80
C ASP A 94 -19.50 -11.12 -11.71
N MET A 95 -19.76 -11.65 -10.51
CA MET A 95 -20.87 -12.57 -10.26
C MET A 95 -21.50 -12.36 -8.88
N LEU A 96 -22.80 -12.64 -8.76
CA LEU A 96 -23.50 -12.70 -7.48
C LEU A 96 -23.49 -14.11 -6.88
N ALA A 97 -23.45 -14.20 -5.54
CA ALA A 97 -23.80 -15.43 -4.84
C ALA A 97 -25.32 -15.70 -4.95
N PRO A 98 -25.79 -16.96 -4.92
CA PRO A 98 -27.20 -17.29 -5.21
C PRO A 98 -28.26 -16.60 -4.36
N THR A 99 -27.92 -16.19 -3.14
CA THR A 99 -28.84 -15.56 -2.17
C THR A 99 -28.67 -14.04 -2.06
N ALA A 100 -27.82 -13.41 -2.89
CA ALA A 100 -27.45 -12.00 -2.76
C ALA A 100 -28.66 -11.05 -2.77
N ILE A 101 -29.58 -11.22 -3.73
CA ILE A 101 -30.78 -10.37 -3.84
C ILE A 101 -31.75 -10.62 -2.68
N GLU A 102 -31.95 -11.88 -2.30
CA GLU A 102 -32.88 -12.25 -1.21
C GLU A 102 -32.41 -11.69 0.13
N GLU A 103 -31.14 -11.87 0.48
CA GLU A 103 -30.59 -11.42 1.77
C GLU A 103 -30.53 -9.89 1.87
N THR A 104 -30.10 -9.20 0.81
CA THR A 104 -30.02 -7.73 0.82
C THR A 104 -31.41 -7.09 0.83
N SER A 105 -32.36 -7.58 0.03
CA SER A 105 -33.73 -7.04 0.01
C SER A 105 -34.49 -7.33 1.30
N SER A 106 -34.26 -8.47 1.96
CA SER A 106 -34.86 -8.78 3.26
C SER A 106 -34.49 -7.74 4.33
N ILE A 107 -33.25 -7.27 4.35
CA ILE A 107 -32.82 -6.19 5.26
C ILE A 107 -33.55 -4.87 4.93
N LEU A 108 -33.60 -4.46 3.66
CA LEU A 108 -34.31 -3.23 3.26
C LEU A 108 -35.81 -3.27 3.56
N ASN A 109 -36.44 -4.44 3.41
CA ASN A 109 -37.86 -4.63 3.71
C ASN A 109 -38.15 -4.54 5.22
N ASN A 110 -37.30 -5.12 6.06
CA ASN A 110 -37.51 -5.21 7.50
C ASN A 110 -36.99 -3.99 8.27
N HIS A 111 -36.15 -3.15 7.65
CA HIS A 111 -35.54 -1.98 8.27
C HIS A 111 -35.75 -0.72 7.42
N PRO A 112 -36.89 -0.03 7.56
CA PRO A 112 -37.22 1.17 6.76
C PRO A 112 -36.20 2.30 6.87
N GLN A 113 -35.47 2.41 7.98
CA GLN A 113 -34.41 3.38 8.20
C GLN A 113 -33.13 3.09 7.40
N VAL A 114 -32.98 1.86 6.88
CA VAL A 114 -31.85 1.44 6.05
C VAL A 114 -32.18 1.75 4.60
N GLY A 115 -31.26 2.43 3.93
CA GLY A 115 -31.38 2.83 2.52
C GLY A 115 -30.27 2.28 1.63
N LEU A 116 -29.22 1.71 2.22
CA LEU A 116 -28.16 0.98 1.52
C LEU A 116 -27.80 -0.27 2.31
N VAL A 117 -27.78 -1.41 1.63
CA VAL A 117 -27.22 -2.67 2.14
C VAL A 117 -26.04 -3.04 1.27
N TYR A 118 -24.91 -3.39 1.89
CA TYR A 118 -23.76 -3.91 1.16
C TYR A 118 -23.24 -5.21 1.80
N THR A 119 -22.44 -5.95 1.04
CA THR A 119 -21.99 -7.29 1.43
C THR A 119 -20.47 -7.40 1.44
N ASP A 120 -19.94 -8.43 2.11
CA ASP A 120 -18.57 -8.85 1.83
C ASP A 120 -18.46 -9.40 0.41
N TYR A 121 -17.22 -9.58 -0.05
CA TYR A 121 -16.91 -10.14 -1.37
C TYR A 121 -15.74 -11.11 -1.31
N GLU A 122 -15.74 -12.04 -2.26
CA GLU A 122 -14.64 -12.97 -2.48
C GLU A 122 -13.89 -12.65 -3.77
N LEU A 123 -12.56 -12.69 -3.73
CA LEU A 123 -11.74 -12.49 -4.92
C LEU A 123 -11.82 -13.73 -5.81
N MET A 124 -12.02 -13.53 -7.11
CA MET A 124 -11.85 -14.58 -8.12
C MET A 124 -10.83 -14.17 -9.18
N ASN A 125 -10.13 -15.15 -9.76
CA ASN A 125 -9.23 -14.88 -10.88
C ASN A 125 -10.00 -14.81 -12.22
N SER A 126 -9.28 -14.53 -13.31
CA SER A 126 -9.84 -14.52 -14.67
C SER A 126 -10.50 -15.83 -15.12
N GLN A 127 -10.28 -16.95 -14.43
CA GLN A 127 -10.91 -18.25 -14.73
C GLN A 127 -12.10 -18.56 -13.82
N GLY A 128 -12.47 -17.67 -12.90
CA GLY A 128 -13.57 -17.87 -11.95
C GLY A 128 -13.20 -18.69 -10.72
N LYS A 129 -11.91 -18.96 -10.50
CA LYS A 129 -11.45 -19.63 -9.27
C LYS A 129 -11.35 -18.62 -8.13
N LEU A 130 -12.05 -18.92 -7.05
CA LEU A 130 -12.06 -18.16 -5.80
C LEU A 130 -10.66 -18.14 -5.12
N ARG A 131 -10.36 -17.04 -4.44
CA ARG A 131 -9.07 -16.69 -3.82
C ARG A 131 -9.21 -16.18 -2.39
N GLY A 132 -10.41 -16.29 -1.79
CA GLY A 132 -10.70 -15.83 -0.44
C GLY A 132 -11.20 -14.38 -0.38
N LEU A 133 -11.63 -13.98 0.81
CA LEU A 133 -12.25 -12.68 1.08
C LEU A 133 -11.33 -11.52 0.69
N GLY A 134 -11.92 -10.47 0.12
CA GLY A 134 -11.19 -9.26 -0.19
C GLY A 134 -10.85 -8.41 1.04
N ASN A 135 -9.87 -7.53 0.90
CA ASN A 135 -9.30 -6.78 2.02
C ASN A 135 -10.33 -5.88 2.73
N ARG A 136 -11.29 -5.29 2.01
CA ARG A 136 -12.28 -4.36 2.61
C ARG A 136 -13.29 -5.07 3.53
N CYS A 137 -13.46 -6.40 3.39
CA CYS A 137 -14.35 -7.19 4.27
C CYS A 137 -13.93 -7.17 5.75
N ARG A 138 -12.69 -6.74 6.04
CA ARG A 138 -12.15 -6.66 7.41
C ARG A 138 -12.34 -5.29 8.05
N ILE A 139 -12.84 -4.31 7.30
CA ILE A 139 -13.01 -2.93 7.76
C ILE A 139 -14.45 -2.79 8.28
N PRO A 140 -14.65 -2.56 9.59
CA PRO A 140 -16.00 -2.39 10.12
C PRO A 140 -16.64 -1.10 9.58
N TYR A 141 -17.93 -1.18 9.25
CA TYR A 141 -18.65 -0.01 8.77
C TYR A 141 -18.72 1.09 9.83
N SER A 142 -18.42 2.33 9.46
CA SER A 142 -18.84 3.53 10.18
C SER A 142 -19.02 4.69 9.21
N LYS A 143 -20.00 5.55 9.50
CA LYS A 143 -20.26 6.76 8.72
C LYS A 143 -19.07 7.73 8.74
N GLU A 144 -18.37 7.80 9.87
CA GLU A 144 -17.17 8.63 10.05
C GLU A 144 -15.97 8.02 9.34
N GLY A 145 -15.75 6.70 9.46
CA GLY A 145 -14.65 6.03 8.78
C GLY A 145 -14.81 6.07 7.26
N LEU A 146 -16.05 6.05 6.76
CA LEU A 146 -16.32 6.18 5.32
C LEU A 146 -15.81 7.51 4.75
N LEU A 147 -15.58 8.57 5.55
CA LEU A 147 -14.96 9.81 5.06
C LEU A 147 -13.50 9.64 4.61
N VAL A 148 -12.81 8.61 5.09
CA VAL A 148 -11.36 8.46 4.89
C VAL A 148 -10.98 7.08 4.35
N ASP A 149 -11.93 6.14 4.28
CA ASP A 149 -11.73 4.81 3.73
C ASP A 149 -13.01 4.27 3.07
N LEU A 150 -12.94 3.95 1.77
CA LEU A 150 -14.04 3.32 1.05
C LEU A 150 -14.19 1.86 1.49
N MET A 151 -14.90 1.66 2.60
CA MET A 151 -15.16 0.37 3.22
C MET A 151 -16.33 -0.40 2.61
N THR A 152 -17.24 0.26 1.90
CA THR A 152 -18.32 -0.43 1.20
C THR A 152 -17.80 -1.09 -0.08
N PHE A 153 -18.39 -2.22 -0.43
CA PHE A 153 -18.09 -2.92 -1.68
C PHE A 153 -19.38 -3.44 -2.34
N HIS A 154 -19.27 -3.90 -3.57
CA HIS A 154 -20.33 -4.66 -4.20
C HIS A 154 -20.54 -5.99 -3.43
N PHE A 155 -21.74 -6.55 -3.34
CA PHE A 155 -22.97 -6.08 -3.95
C PHE A 155 -23.61 -5.00 -3.09
N ARG A 156 -24.12 -3.94 -3.72
CA ARG A 156 -24.85 -2.85 -3.05
C ARG A 156 -26.30 -2.87 -3.53
N LEU A 157 -27.25 -3.00 -2.62
CA LEU A 157 -28.67 -2.83 -2.90
C LEU A 157 -29.17 -1.56 -2.21
N ILE A 158 -29.76 -0.67 -2.97
CA ILE A 158 -30.07 0.71 -2.59
C ILE A 158 -31.57 0.94 -2.71
N ARG A 159 -32.17 1.61 -1.72
CA ARG A 159 -33.54 2.09 -1.81
C ARG A 159 -33.63 3.24 -2.82
N ARG A 160 -34.46 3.08 -3.86
CA ARG A 160 -34.59 4.08 -4.94
C ARG A 160 -34.88 5.48 -4.40
N SER A 161 -35.82 5.60 -3.47
CA SER A 161 -36.18 6.90 -2.89
C SER A 161 -34.98 7.62 -2.26
N VAL A 162 -34.01 6.89 -1.72
CA VAL A 162 -32.79 7.46 -1.13
C VAL A 162 -31.76 7.77 -2.21
N TYR A 163 -31.61 6.89 -3.21
CA TYR A 163 -30.77 7.13 -4.39
C TYR A 163 -31.19 8.43 -5.11
N ASP A 164 -32.48 8.60 -5.36
CA ASP A 164 -33.03 9.77 -6.03
C ASP A 164 -32.88 11.03 -5.17
N ALA A 165 -33.10 10.93 -3.85
CA ALA A 165 -32.98 12.06 -2.93
C ALA A 165 -31.56 12.64 -2.86
N VAL A 166 -30.53 11.83 -3.11
CA VAL A 166 -29.13 12.28 -3.15
C VAL A 166 -28.64 12.65 -4.55
N GLY A 167 -29.52 12.61 -5.56
CA GLY A 167 -29.18 12.91 -6.95
C GLY A 167 -28.43 11.79 -7.68
N GLY A 168 -28.40 10.56 -7.12
CA GLY A 168 -27.82 9.40 -7.78
C GLY A 168 -26.31 9.47 -8.04
N VAL A 169 -25.86 8.78 -9.10
CA VAL A 169 -24.46 8.79 -9.54
C VAL A 169 -24.15 10.13 -10.22
N ASP A 170 -23.07 10.77 -9.79
CA ASP A 170 -22.53 11.97 -10.44
C ASP A 170 -21.63 11.54 -11.61
N ASP A 171 -22.13 11.69 -12.83
CA ASP A 171 -21.45 11.34 -14.08
C ASP A 171 -20.34 12.33 -14.48
N SER A 172 -20.11 13.38 -13.69
CA SER A 172 -18.91 14.22 -13.81
C SER A 172 -17.65 13.56 -13.25
N PHE A 173 -17.80 12.52 -12.41
CA PHE A 173 -16.69 11.70 -11.95
C PHE A 173 -16.20 10.81 -13.08
N GLU A 174 -14.88 10.74 -13.30
CA GLU A 174 -14.32 9.76 -14.23
C GLU A 174 -13.87 8.44 -13.57
N SER A 175 -13.79 8.43 -12.24
CA SER A 175 -13.57 7.27 -11.36
C SER A 175 -14.04 7.64 -9.95
N GLY A 176 -14.22 6.68 -9.04
CA GLY A 176 -14.59 6.96 -7.65
C GLY A 176 -16.01 7.50 -7.47
N GLU A 177 -16.85 7.40 -8.50
CA GLU A 177 -18.27 7.75 -8.49
C GLU A 177 -19.05 6.92 -7.47
N ASP A 178 -18.64 5.66 -7.24
CA ASP A 178 -19.21 4.80 -6.22
C ASP A 178 -18.89 5.30 -4.81
N TYR A 179 -17.72 5.92 -4.62
CA TYR A 179 -17.32 6.52 -3.36
C TYR A 179 -18.16 7.76 -3.05
N ASP A 180 -18.30 8.69 -4.00
CA ASP A 180 -19.17 9.86 -3.82
C ASP A 180 -20.61 9.43 -3.52
N LEU A 181 -21.15 8.47 -4.26
CA LEU A 181 -22.49 7.95 -4.00
C LEU A 181 -22.61 7.38 -2.57
N CYS A 182 -21.65 6.57 -2.13
CA CYS A 182 -21.69 6.01 -0.78
C CYS A 182 -21.61 7.10 0.30
N LEU A 183 -20.82 8.16 0.09
CA LEU A 183 -20.73 9.29 0.99
C LEU A 183 -22.07 10.04 1.08
N LYS A 184 -22.69 10.35 -0.07
CA LYS A 184 -24.01 10.99 -0.14
C LYS A 184 -25.10 10.15 0.53
N LEU A 185 -25.14 8.85 0.26
CA LEU A 185 -26.11 7.93 0.89
C LEU A 185 -25.92 7.92 2.41
N SER A 186 -24.68 7.79 2.90
CA SER A 186 -24.39 7.78 4.34
C SER A 186 -24.82 9.05 5.07
N GLU A 187 -24.98 10.17 4.36
CA GLU A 187 -25.42 11.44 4.94
C GLU A 187 -26.91 11.42 5.31
N VAL A 188 -27.73 10.67 4.56
CA VAL A 188 -29.19 10.74 4.63
C VAL A 188 -29.88 9.43 5.08
N THR A 189 -29.16 8.32 5.17
CA THR A 189 -29.73 7.02 5.54
C THR A 189 -28.78 6.17 6.39
N GLU A 190 -29.34 5.19 7.12
CA GLU A 190 -28.55 4.11 7.71
C GLU A 190 -28.04 3.16 6.61
N VAL A 191 -26.83 2.66 6.80
CA VAL A 191 -26.17 1.69 5.93
C VAL A 191 -25.97 0.39 6.70
N TYR A 192 -26.36 -0.73 6.12
CA TYR A 192 -26.26 -2.05 6.74
C TYR A 192 -25.23 -2.93 6.03
N HIS A 193 -24.34 -3.55 6.80
CA HIS A 193 -23.33 -4.50 6.30
C HIS A 193 -23.77 -5.93 6.56
N ILE A 194 -23.81 -6.76 5.52
CA ILE A 194 -23.94 -8.21 5.63
C ILE A 194 -22.54 -8.83 5.53
N ALA A 195 -22.04 -9.36 6.65
CA ALA A 195 -20.74 -10.06 6.73
C ALA A 195 -20.79 -11.47 6.10
N LYS A 196 -21.21 -11.54 4.83
CA LYS A 196 -21.23 -12.74 3.98
C LYS A 196 -20.75 -12.38 2.58
N PRO A 197 -19.93 -13.22 1.92
CA PRO A 197 -19.41 -12.95 0.58
C PRO A 197 -20.47 -13.18 -0.49
N LEU A 198 -21.40 -12.24 -0.62
CA LEU A 198 -22.51 -12.33 -1.56
C LEU A 198 -22.16 -11.79 -2.97
N TYR A 199 -20.92 -11.36 -3.15
CA TYR A 199 -20.37 -10.88 -4.41
C TYR A 199 -19.02 -11.54 -4.70
N TYR A 200 -18.80 -11.93 -5.95
CA TYR A 200 -17.54 -12.49 -6.42
C TYR A 200 -16.88 -11.49 -7.35
N TYR A 201 -15.75 -10.93 -6.91
CA TYR A 201 -15.01 -9.87 -7.59
C TYR A 201 -13.83 -10.42 -8.41
N ARG A 202 -13.86 -10.25 -9.72
CA ARG A 202 -12.88 -10.76 -10.66
C ARG A 202 -11.71 -9.82 -10.83
N ARG A 203 -10.51 -10.31 -10.54
CA ARG A 203 -9.25 -9.60 -10.83
C ARG A 203 -8.56 -10.11 -12.09
N HIS A 204 -8.32 -9.21 -13.03
CA HIS A 204 -7.57 -9.36 -14.28
C HIS A 204 -6.83 -8.05 -14.65
N SER A 205 -6.10 -8.05 -15.77
CA SER A 205 -5.29 -6.91 -16.22
C SER A 205 -6.11 -5.70 -16.65
N ASP A 206 -7.34 -5.93 -17.08
CA ASP A 206 -8.16 -4.93 -17.78
C ASP A 206 -9.21 -4.27 -16.87
N ASN A 207 -9.17 -4.54 -15.56
CA ASN A 207 -10.03 -3.85 -14.60
C ASN A 207 -9.68 -2.35 -14.56
N VAL A 208 -10.72 -1.52 -14.58
CA VAL A 208 -10.61 -0.05 -14.48
C VAL A 208 -9.94 0.38 -13.17
N SER A 209 -10.13 -0.40 -12.10
CA SER A 209 -9.54 -0.17 -10.77
C SER A 209 -8.01 -0.25 -10.70
N ASN A 210 -7.31 -0.60 -11.79
CA ASN A 210 -5.85 -0.68 -11.81
C ASN A 210 -5.16 0.71 -11.93
N ASP A 211 -5.90 1.78 -12.23
CA ASP A 211 -5.37 3.15 -12.29
C ASP A 211 -5.40 3.84 -10.92
N ASN A 212 -4.38 3.56 -10.10
CA ASN A 212 -4.30 4.05 -8.73
C ASN A 212 -4.28 5.59 -8.62
N PHE A 213 -3.69 6.31 -9.58
CA PHE A 213 -3.58 7.78 -9.49
C PHE A 213 -4.92 8.46 -9.75
N LYS A 214 -5.62 8.01 -10.79
CA LYS A 214 -6.97 8.48 -11.10
C LYS A 214 -7.93 8.22 -9.93
N ASN A 215 -7.88 7.01 -9.36
CA ASN A 215 -8.72 6.63 -8.22
C ASN A 215 -8.48 7.52 -6.99
N ILE A 216 -7.22 7.88 -6.70
CA ILE A 216 -6.88 8.74 -5.56
C ILE A 216 -7.41 10.15 -5.77
N TYR A 217 -7.19 10.75 -6.95
CA TYR A 217 -7.67 12.10 -7.25
C TYR A 217 -9.19 12.22 -7.08
N TRP A 218 -9.94 11.28 -7.67
CA TRP A 218 -11.40 11.33 -7.58
C TRP A 218 -11.92 10.97 -6.19
N SER A 219 -11.24 10.10 -5.45
CA SER A 219 -11.54 9.87 -4.04
C SER A 219 -11.35 11.14 -3.21
N GLN A 220 -10.29 11.92 -3.46
CA GLN A 220 -10.09 13.21 -2.79
C GLN A 220 -11.22 14.19 -3.10
N LYS A 221 -11.65 14.27 -4.36
CA LYS A 221 -12.81 15.08 -4.76
C LYS A 221 -14.06 14.66 -3.99
N ALA A 222 -14.39 13.36 -4.00
CA ALA A 222 -15.56 12.83 -3.29
C ALA A 222 -15.54 13.17 -1.79
N ILE A 223 -14.38 13.05 -1.14
CA ILE A 223 -14.22 13.38 0.28
C ILE A 223 -14.36 14.88 0.52
N ASN A 224 -13.74 15.73 -0.30
CA ASN A 224 -13.86 17.19 -0.17
C ASN A 224 -15.31 17.66 -0.38
N ASP A 225 -16.01 17.09 -1.37
CA ASP A 225 -17.43 17.37 -1.61
C ASP A 225 -18.26 16.95 -0.38
N ALA A 226 -17.96 15.80 0.23
CA ALA A 226 -18.60 15.36 1.47
C ALA A 226 -18.28 16.25 2.67
N LEU A 227 -17.04 16.73 2.82
CA LEU A 227 -16.67 17.69 3.87
C LEU A 227 -17.48 18.99 3.73
N PHE A 228 -17.64 19.48 2.51
CA PHE A 228 -18.45 20.67 2.23
C PHE A 228 -19.94 20.42 2.54
N ARG A 229 -20.53 19.33 2.05
CA ARG A 229 -21.93 18.98 2.32
C ARG A 229 -22.24 18.80 3.81
N ARG A 230 -21.25 18.35 4.59
CA ARG A 230 -21.36 18.13 6.04
C ARG A 230 -21.00 19.38 6.88
N GLY A 231 -20.58 20.48 6.26
CA GLY A 231 -20.13 21.69 6.96
C GLY A 231 -18.85 21.50 7.77
N LEU A 232 -18.01 20.53 7.39
CA LEU A 232 -16.76 20.18 8.08
C LEU A 232 -15.53 20.85 7.47
N ASN A 233 -15.67 21.50 6.30
CA ASN A 233 -14.58 22.08 5.54
C ASN A 233 -13.96 23.35 6.19
N GLU A 234 -14.60 23.94 7.19
CA GLU A 234 -14.02 25.05 7.97
C GLU A 234 -13.08 24.55 9.07
N ASP A 235 -13.41 23.38 9.66
CA ASP A 235 -12.69 22.81 10.80
C ASP A 235 -11.65 21.74 10.39
N TYR A 236 -11.83 21.13 9.22
CA TYR A 236 -11.05 19.98 8.75
C TYR A 236 -10.58 20.14 7.31
N GLU A 237 -9.32 19.81 7.07
CA GLU A 237 -8.74 19.66 5.74
C GLU A 237 -8.37 18.19 5.47
N LEU A 238 -8.55 17.74 4.22
CA LEU A 238 -8.13 16.40 3.80
C LEU A 238 -6.61 16.36 3.59
N ASP A 239 -5.89 15.71 4.51
CA ASP A 239 -4.47 15.41 4.34
C ASP A 239 -4.28 14.04 3.66
N THR A 240 -3.84 14.07 2.40
CA THR A 240 -3.65 12.85 1.60
C THR A 240 -2.17 12.47 1.52
N HIS A 241 -1.84 11.30 2.05
CA HIS A 241 -0.49 10.73 1.93
C HIS A 241 -0.48 9.59 0.92
N LEU A 242 0.26 9.78 -0.18
CA LEU A 242 0.60 8.69 -1.08
C LEU A 242 1.65 7.80 -0.39
N THR A 243 1.22 6.63 0.09
CA THR A 243 2.13 5.63 0.66
C THR A 243 2.49 4.65 -0.46
N ALA A 244 3.77 4.57 -0.83
CA ALA A 244 4.20 3.66 -1.90
C ALA A 244 4.19 2.21 -1.40
N PHE A 245 3.23 1.42 -1.88
CA PHE A 245 3.23 -0.05 -1.72
C PHE A 245 3.74 -0.70 -2.99
N PHE A 246 4.61 -1.70 -2.85
CA PHE A 246 5.24 -2.37 -3.97
C PHE A 246 5.08 -3.89 -3.84
N SER A 247 4.83 -4.58 -4.97
CA SER A 247 4.74 -6.05 -5.01
C SER A 247 5.41 -6.57 -6.28
N ILE A 248 6.35 -7.51 -6.17
CA ILE A 248 6.94 -8.21 -7.31
C ILE A 248 6.06 -9.42 -7.64
N LYS A 249 5.43 -9.45 -8.82
CA LYS A 249 4.71 -10.62 -9.32
C LYS A 249 5.61 -11.45 -10.24
N PRO A 250 5.64 -12.79 -10.11
CA PRO A 250 6.40 -13.63 -11.03
C PRO A 250 5.88 -13.46 -12.47
N LYS A 251 6.79 -13.32 -13.44
CA LYS A 251 6.44 -13.45 -14.87
C LYS A 251 5.93 -14.87 -15.10
N LEU A 252 4.66 -15.04 -15.41
CA LEU A 252 4.07 -16.32 -15.83
C LEU A 252 4.83 -16.82 -17.07
N LYS A 253 5.83 -17.68 -16.86
CA LYS A 253 6.36 -18.53 -17.92
C LYS A 253 5.37 -19.68 -18.05
N LYS A 254 4.79 -19.90 -19.24
CA LYS A 254 4.12 -21.16 -19.56
C LYS A 254 5.11 -22.29 -19.24
N LYS A 255 4.90 -22.98 -18.13
CA LYS A 255 5.65 -24.18 -17.77
C LYS A 255 4.65 -25.29 -17.49
N THR A 256 4.96 -26.41 -18.12
CA THR A 256 4.31 -27.70 -18.08
C THR A 256 3.88 -28.07 -16.68
N ILE A 257 2.59 -28.42 -16.55
CA ILE A 257 1.96 -28.88 -15.32
C ILE A 257 2.64 -30.18 -14.91
N ILE A 258 3.39 -30.17 -13.81
CA ILE A 258 3.67 -31.37 -13.04
C ILE A 258 2.72 -31.29 -11.86
N ASN A 259 1.73 -32.18 -11.86
CA ASN A 259 0.74 -32.31 -10.81
C ASN A 259 1.43 -32.67 -9.49
N ASN A 260 1.36 -31.78 -8.51
CA ASN A 260 1.40 -32.15 -7.10
C ASN A 260 0.24 -31.42 -6.42
N GLN A 261 -0.89 -32.12 -6.32
CA GLN A 261 -1.97 -31.78 -5.42
C GLN A 261 -1.49 -32.05 -4.00
N HIS A 262 -1.42 -31.02 -3.16
CA HIS A 262 -1.74 -31.05 -1.73
C HIS A 262 -1.67 -29.61 -1.20
N GLN A 263 -2.82 -28.94 -1.18
CA GLN A 263 -3.02 -27.71 -0.44
C GLN A 263 -4.41 -27.80 0.17
N THR A 264 -4.45 -28.18 1.45
CA THR A 264 -5.69 -28.29 2.22
C THR A 264 -5.67 -27.24 3.33
N ASP A 265 -6.71 -26.43 3.32
CA ASP A 265 -7.39 -25.75 4.43
C ASP A 265 -6.75 -25.87 5.83
N LEU A 266 -6.14 -24.78 6.29
CA LEU A 266 -5.96 -24.43 7.70
C LEU A 266 -6.01 -22.89 7.77
N PRO A 267 -6.76 -22.25 8.69
CA PRO A 267 -6.80 -22.61 10.12
C PRO A 267 -8.21 -22.53 10.76
N LEU A 268 -8.51 -23.46 11.70
CA LEU A 268 -9.42 -23.25 12.86
C LEU A 268 -9.61 -24.52 13.70
N GLN A 269 -9.10 -25.69 13.30
CA GLN A 269 -9.31 -26.95 14.05
C GLN A 269 -8.09 -27.51 14.80
N ALA A 270 -6.93 -26.85 14.79
CA ALA A 270 -5.75 -27.29 15.54
C ALA A 270 -5.68 -26.70 16.96
N ILE A 271 -6.71 -26.91 17.78
CA ILE A 271 -6.62 -26.83 19.25
C ILE A 271 -6.97 -28.19 19.79
N ARG A 272 -6.06 -29.17 19.67
CA ARG A 272 -6.06 -30.37 20.51
C ARG A 272 -4.76 -31.16 20.43
N LYS A 273 -4.20 -31.36 21.63
CA LYS A 273 -3.09 -32.23 22.05
C LYS A 273 -1.67 -31.75 21.72
N VAL A 274 -1.05 -31.15 22.73
CA VAL A 274 0.27 -31.61 23.18
C VAL A 274 0.21 -31.88 24.69
N LYS A 275 0.50 -33.13 25.06
CA LYS A 275 0.98 -33.58 26.38
C LYS A 275 2.50 -33.76 26.21
N ASN A 276 3.41 -33.55 27.16
CA ASN A 276 3.44 -32.98 28.50
C ASN A 276 4.92 -33.09 28.92
N ASP A 277 5.54 -32.06 29.51
CA ASP A 277 6.71 -32.20 30.40
C ASP A 277 6.85 -30.94 31.27
N GLY A 278 6.24 -30.97 32.46
CA GLY A 278 6.50 -30.03 33.57
C GLY A 278 5.89 -28.63 33.48
N ASN A 279 6.08 -27.91 32.38
CA ASN A 279 5.44 -26.62 32.09
C ASN A 279 4.94 -26.64 30.64
N LYS A 280 3.63 -26.49 30.41
CA LYS A 280 3.00 -26.83 29.11
C LYS A 280 3.24 -25.84 27.97
N PHE A 281 3.87 -24.70 28.24
CA PHE A 281 4.01 -23.60 27.30
C PHE A 281 5.46 -23.10 27.30
N PRO A 282 6.15 -23.04 26.15
CA PRO A 282 7.45 -22.39 26.03
C PRO A 282 7.44 -20.96 26.57
N LEU A 283 8.52 -20.49 27.18
CA LEU A 283 8.60 -19.13 27.73
C LEU A 283 8.81 -18.11 26.60
N VAL A 284 8.16 -16.95 26.67
CA VAL A 284 8.37 -15.83 25.73
C VAL A 284 8.95 -14.64 26.48
N SER A 285 10.11 -14.15 26.03
CA SER A 285 10.70 -12.91 26.54
C SER A 285 10.26 -11.73 25.69
N ILE A 286 9.51 -10.80 26.27
CA ILE A 286 9.19 -9.51 25.65
C ILE A 286 10.22 -8.48 26.12
N ILE A 287 10.99 -7.91 25.20
CA ILE A 287 12.07 -6.97 25.50
C ILE A 287 11.70 -5.57 25.00
N ILE A 288 11.65 -4.61 25.92
CA ILE A 288 11.13 -3.26 25.69
C ILE A 288 12.22 -2.22 25.99
N PRO A 289 12.82 -1.56 24.97
CA PRO A 289 13.76 -0.47 25.17
C PRO A 289 12.99 0.82 25.48
N CYS A 290 13.17 1.34 26.67
CA CYS A 290 12.47 2.50 27.19
C CYS A 290 13.36 3.75 27.11
N TYR A 291 12.98 4.74 26.30
CA TYR A 291 13.63 6.05 26.27
C TYR A 291 12.58 7.15 26.09
N ASN A 292 12.16 7.74 27.20
CA ASN A 292 11.11 8.76 27.26
C ASN A 292 9.73 8.42 26.62
N PRO A 293 9.16 7.21 26.81
CA PRO A 293 7.82 6.87 26.33
C PRO A 293 6.69 7.16 27.33
N SER A 294 6.87 8.01 28.34
CA SER A 294 5.94 8.14 29.50
C SER A 294 4.46 8.20 29.14
N MET A 295 4.14 8.82 28.01
CA MET A 295 2.79 8.94 27.48
C MET A 295 2.19 7.64 26.93
N MET A 296 2.98 6.79 26.27
CA MET A 296 2.52 5.57 25.58
C MET A 296 2.85 4.29 26.35
N LEU A 297 3.76 4.37 27.31
CA LEU A 297 4.28 3.21 28.04
C LEU A 297 3.18 2.43 28.77
N GLU A 298 2.18 3.12 29.32
CA GLU A 298 1.05 2.45 29.96
C GLU A 298 0.30 1.51 29.00
N ARG A 299 0.05 1.97 27.77
CA ARG A 299 -0.62 1.17 26.74
C ARG A 299 0.25 0.00 26.29
N CYS A 300 1.54 0.27 26.07
CA CYS A 300 2.52 -0.75 25.71
C CYS A 300 2.54 -1.88 26.76
N LEU A 301 2.70 -1.55 28.04
CA LEU A 301 2.77 -2.52 29.13
C LEU A 301 1.45 -3.26 29.35
N ASN A 302 0.31 -2.56 29.34
CA ASN A 302 -0.99 -3.20 29.46
C ASN A 302 -1.22 -4.22 28.32
N SER A 303 -0.81 -3.90 27.08
CA SER A 303 -0.89 -4.83 25.95
C SER A 303 -0.05 -6.11 26.13
N CYS A 304 1.02 -6.04 26.92
CA CYS A 304 1.83 -7.20 27.31
C CYS A 304 1.15 -8.00 28.43
N PHE A 305 0.59 -7.31 29.44
CA PHE A 305 -0.10 -7.94 30.57
C PHE A 305 -1.41 -8.64 30.14
N GLU A 306 -2.07 -8.13 29.12
CA GLU A 306 -3.32 -8.65 28.57
C GLU A 306 -3.14 -9.77 27.54
N GLN A 307 -1.89 -10.20 27.28
CA GLN A 307 -1.65 -11.34 26.39
C GLN A 307 -2.33 -12.60 26.91
N THR A 308 -2.97 -13.35 26.02
CA THR A 308 -3.64 -14.62 26.36
C THR A 308 -2.67 -15.79 26.47
N TYR A 309 -1.39 -15.58 26.15
CA TYR A 309 -0.35 -16.59 26.25
C TYR A 309 0.22 -16.65 27.68
N PRO A 310 0.15 -17.80 28.37
CA PRO A 310 0.29 -17.84 29.83
C PRO A 310 1.73 -17.81 30.35
N ASN A 311 2.75 -17.95 29.51
CA ASN A 311 4.14 -18.06 29.95
C ASN A 311 5.02 -16.98 29.31
N ILE A 312 5.02 -15.79 29.91
CA ILE A 312 5.72 -14.60 29.44
C ILE A 312 6.59 -14.04 30.57
N GLU A 313 7.76 -13.52 30.22
CA GLU A 313 8.52 -12.55 31.04
C GLU A 313 8.66 -11.24 30.26
N ILE A 314 8.65 -10.11 30.98
CA ILE A 314 8.72 -8.76 30.39
C ILE A 314 9.99 -8.09 30.90
N ILE A 315 10.86 -7.65 29.99
CA ILE A 315 12.15 -7.02 30.31
C ILE A 315 12.10 -5.57 29.83
N ILE A 316 12.06 -4.65 30.79
CA ILE A 316 12.04 -3.21 30.55
C ILE A 316 13.47 -2.69 30.71
N VAL A 317 14.02 -2.17 29.61
CA VAL A 317 15.37 -1.64 29.56
C VAL A 317 15.32 -0.12 29.55
N ASP A 318 15.56 0.51 30.69
CA ASP A 318 15.68 1.98 30.73
C ASP A 318 16.96 2.43 30.03
N ASN A 319 16.84 3.31 29.06
CA ASN A 319 17.96 3.89 28.32
C ASN A 319 18.21 5.36 28.72
N ASN A 320 18.11 5.63 30.03
CA ASN A 320 18.21 6.96 30.66
C ASN A 320 17.01 7.87 30.35
N SER A 321 15.80 7.37 30.63
CA SER A 321 14.59 8.19 30.56
C SER A 321 14.60 9.30 31.64
N THR A 322 14.07 10.47 31.28
CA THR A 322 14.01 11.67 32.13
C THR A 322 12.60 12.24 32.25
N ASP A 323 11.59 11.53 31.75
CA ASP A 323 10.20 12.00 31.61
C ASP A 323 9.22 11.30 32.57
N GLY A 324 9.72 10.56 33.55
CA GLY A 324 8.89 9.81 34.50
C GLY A 324 8.49 8.40 34.03
N SER A 325 9.03 7.92 32.90
CA SER A 325 8.68 6.60 32.33
C SER A 325 8.92 5.44 33.29
N ILE A 326 10.00 5.47 34.08
CA ILE A 326 10.39 4.34 34.92
C ILE A 326 9.50 4.25 36.18
N GLU A 327 9.10 5.40 36.72
CA GLU A 327 8.12 5.49 37.80
C GLU A 327 6.76 4.93 37.35
N VAL A 328 6.32 5.27 36.14
CA VAL A 328 5.10 4.71 35.52
C VAL A 328 5.23 3.19 35.36
N ALA A 329 6.36 2.71 34.83
CA ALA A 329 6.59 1.29 34.61
C ALA A 329 6.57 0.48 35.92
N HIS A 330 7.24 0.97 36.98
CA HIS A 330 7.23 0.31 38.29
C HIS A 330 5.83 0.24 38.89
N LYS A 331 5.05 1.33 38.76
CA LYS A 331 3.66 1.36 39.26
C LYS A 331 2.78 0.34 38.56
N LEU A 332 2.93 0.20 37.23
CA LEU A 332 2.13 -0.74 36.43
C LEU A 332 2.56 -2.20 36.63
N ALA A 333 3.86 -2.45 36.77
CA ALA A 333 4.40 -3.79 36.99
C ALA A 333 3.86 -4.46 38.26
N ALA A 334 3.46 -3.69 39.27
CA ALA A 334 2.81 -4.21 40.48
C ALA A 334 1.48 -4.93 40.21
N ASN A 335 0.81 -4.62 39.08
CA ASN A 335 -0.45 -5.22 38.68
C ASN A 335 -0.27 -6.33 37.62
N SER A 336 0.97 -6.62 37.20
CA SER A 336 1.26 -7.63 36.19
C SER A 336 1.09 -9.04 36.76
N SER A 337 0.42 -9.92 36.02
CA SER A 337 0.43 -11.36 36.27
C SER A 337 1.71 -12.06 35.77
N TYR A 338 2.52 -11.37 34.97
CA TYR A 338 3.79 -11.86 34.43
C TYR A 338 4.99 -11.26 35.19
N PRO A 339 6.11 -12.01 35.33
CA PRO A 339 7.36 -11.45 35.83
C PRO A 339 7.80 -10.24 35.01
N VAL A 340 8.11 -9.14 35.69
CA VAL A 340 8.66 -7.92 35.08
C VAL A 340 10.07 -7.68 35.62
N ILE A 341 11.03 -7.61 34.72
CA ILE A 341 12.46 -7.40 35.00
C ILE A 341 12.82 -5.99 34.55
N PHE A 342 13.43 -5.23 35.45
CA PHE A 342 13.93 -3.89 35.16
C PHE A 342 15.44 -3.90 35.06
N THR A 343 15.98 -3.26 34.03
CA THR A 343 17.43 -3.07 33.89
C THR A 343 17.73 -1.74 33.23
N ASN A 344 18.92 -1.20 33.52
CA ASN A 344 19.37 0.07 32.93
C ASN A 344 20.47 -0.19 31.90
N CYS A 345 20.32 0.40 30.71
CA CYS A 345 21.35 0.48 29.68
C CYS A 345 21.87 1.91 29.62
N TYR A 346 23.05 2.15 30.20
CA TYR A 346 23.67 3.48 30.22
C TYR A 346 24.24 3.91 28.86
N THR A 347 24.47 2.96 27.95
CA THR A 347 24.90 3.23 26.58
C THR A 347 23.71 3.70 25.74
N GLN A 348 23.76 4.93 25.28
CA GLN A 348 22.69 5.57 24.50
C GLN A 348 22.34 4.81 23.21
N GLY A 349 21.04 4.68 22.92
CA GLY A 349 20.49 4.18 21.66
C GLY A 349 19.65 2.91 21.80
N GLN A 350 18.51 2.87 21.09
CA GLN A 350 17.55 1.76 21.08
C GLN A 350 18.21 0.38 20.85
N ASN A 351 19.13 0.28 19.88
CA ASN A 351 19.81 -0.98 19.58
C ASN A 351 20.71 -1.45 20.73
N ASN A 352 21.32 -0.52 21.49
CA ASN A 352 22.07 -0.87 22.69
C ASN A 352 21.14 -1.41 23.77
N ALA A 353 19.98 -0.78 23.96
CA ALA A 353 18.97 -1.23 24.89
C ALA A 353 18.40 -2.62 24.51
N PHE A 354 18.11 -2.88 23.23
CA PHE A 354 17.72 -4.22 22.77
C PHE A 354 18.79 -5.28 23.05
N ASN A 355 20.05 -5.01 22.69
CA ASN A 355 21.17 -5.93 22.97
C ASN A 355 21.33 -6.18 24.47
N HIS A 356 21.23 -5.13 25.29
CA HIS A 356 21.31 -5.23 26.75
C HIS A 356 20.16 -6.08 27.29
N GLY A 357 18.91 -5.77 26.93
CA GLY A 357 17.73 -6.53 27.36
C GLY A 357 17.78 -8.00 26.99
N PHE A 358 18.34 -8.34 25.81
CA PHE A 358 18.52 -9.73 25.40
C PHE A 358 19.38 -10.54 26.37
N THR A 359 20.40 -9.93 26.99
CA THR A 359 21.26 -10.62 27.98
C THR A 359 20.54 -10.97 29.28
N TYR A 360 19.39 -10.36 29.55
CA TYR A 360 18.53 -10.65 30.70
C TYR A 360 17.36 -11.60 30.34
N SER A 361 17.22 -11.96 29.06
CA SER A 361 16.11 -12.76 28.57
C SER A 361 16.38 -14.27 28.67
N THR A 362 15.40 -15.04 29.13
CA THR A 362 15.52 -16.48 29.41
C THR A 362 14.54 -17.38 28.67
N GLY A 363 13.58 -16.81 27.94
CA GLY A 363 12.57 -17.56 27.18
C GLY A 363 13.05 -18.58 26.15
N ASP A 364 12.12 -19.19 25.45
CA ASP A 364 12.36 -20.00 24.25
C ASP A 364 12.13 -19.18 22.98
N TYR A 365 11.31 -18.13 23.10
CA TYR A 365 11.04 -17.16 22.05
C TYR A 365 11.37 -15.73 22.49
N ILE A 366 11.61 -14.88 21.50
CA ILE A 366 11.95 -13.47 21.67
C ILE A 366 10.95 -12.59 20.91
N GLN A 367 10.38 -11.64 21.63
CA GLN A 367 9.57 -10.55 21.13
C GLN A 367 10.31 -9.23 21.39
N TRP A 368 10.67 -8.52 20.32
CA TRP A 368 11.12 -7.13 20.42
C TRP A 368 9.89 -6.21 20.36
N LEU A 369 9.76 -5.27 21.29
CA LEU A 369 8.62 -4.35 21.32
C LEU A 369 9.09 -2.95 21.66
N ASP A 370 8.80 -1.97 20.82
CA ASP A 370 9.07 -0.58 21.14
C ASP A 370 8.12 -0.08 22.24
N ALA A 371 8.65 0.76 23.13
CA ALA A 371 7.94 1.19 24.33
C ALA A 371 6.73 2.10 24.06
N ASP A 372 6.52 2.50 22.80
CA ASP A 372 5.36 3.23 22.33
C ASP A 372 4.39 2.40 21.48
N ASP A 373 4.60 1.11 21.28
CA ASP A 373 3.74 0.22 20.47
C ASP A 373 3.02 -0.84 21.31
N GLU A 374 1.98 -1.47 20.75
CA GLU A 374 1.12 -2.42 21.48
C GLU A 374 0.99 -3.77 20.77
N LEU A 375 0.95 -4.86 21.54
CA LEU A 375 0.68 -6.20 21.04
C LEU A 375 -0.82 -6.51 21.13
N MET A 376 -1.42 -7.09 20.08
CA MET A 376 -2.81 -7.55 20.19
C MET A 376 -2.93 -8.80 21.08
N PRO A 377 -4.05 -9.01 21.81
CA PRO A 377 -4.11 -9.97 22.92
C PRO A 377 -3.71 -11.41 22.60
N ASP A 378 -4.03 -11.92 21.41
CA ASP A 378 -3.73 -13.29 20.99
C ASP A 378 -2.43 -13.44 20.19
N LYS A 379 -1.71 -12.35 19.92
CA LYS A 379 -0.56 -12.33 19.00
C LYS A 379 0.49 -13.38 19.39
N ILE A 380 0.96 -13.35 20.63
CA ILE A 380 2.04 -14.25 21.09
C ILE A 380 1.59 -15.71 21.01
N LYS A 381 0.37 -16.00 21.44
CA LYS A 381 -0.22 -17.34 21.39
C LYS A 381 -0.29 -17.88 19.96
N LEU A 382 -0.76 -17.08 19.02
CA LEU A 382 -0.86 -17.47 17.61
C LEU A 382 0.51 -17.78 17.01
N GLN A 383 1.50 -16.95 17.29
CA GLN A 383 2.84 -17.10 16.71
C GLN A 383 3.65 -18.23 17.32
N VAL A 384 3.57 -18.45 18.64
CA VAL A 384 4.18 -19.63 19.27
C VAL A 384 3.58 -20.90 18.67
N ALA A 385 2.24 -21.00 18.60
CA ALA A 385 1.57 -22.16 18.04
C ALA A 385 1.98 -22.42 16.56
N ALA A 386 2.08 -21.36 15.77
CA ALA A 386 2.50 -21.46 14.37
C ALA A 386 3.95 -21.94 14.23
N LEU A 387 4.88 -21.42 15.05
CA LEU A 387 6.28 -21.86 15.01
C LEU A 387 6.42 -23.31 15.49
N GLU A 388 5.70 -23.73 16.53
CA GLU A 388 5.75 -25.11 17.01
C GLU A 388 5.19 -26.13 16.00
N GLN A 389 4.22 -25.72 15.18
CA GLN A 389 3.71 -26.55 14.08
C GLN A 389 4.63 -26.57 12.86
N ASN A 390 5.55 -25.62 12.75
CA ASN A 390 6.48 -25.46 11.62
C ASN A 390 7.92 -25.36 12.16
N PRO A 391 8.52 -26.47 12.65
CA PRO A 391 9.85 -26.47 13.24
C PRO A 391 10.95 -26.07 12.24
N GLU A 392 10.65 -26.09 10.94
CA GLU A 392 11.49 -25.57 9.87
C GLU A 392 11.36 -24.06 9.67
N LYS A 393 10.65 -23.34 10.54
CA LYS A 393 10.55 -21.87 10.53
C LYS A 393 11.23 -21.29 11.75
N ASP A 394 11.91 -20.18 11.50
CA ASP A 394 12.81 -19.53 12.47
C ASP A 394 12.14 -18.30 13.10
N ILE A 395 11.35 -17.57 12.29
CA ILE A 395 10.73 -16.30 12.64
C ILE A 395 9.27 -16.30 12.17
N ALA A 396 8.33 -16.02 13.06
CA ALA A 396 6.94 -15.72 12.70
C ALA A 396 6.76 -14.20 12.60
N TYR A 397 5.97 -13.73 11.65
CA TYR A 397 5.57 -12.32 11.51
C TYR A 397 4.08 -12.21 11.25
N GLY A 398 3.49 -11.04 11.47
CA GLY A 398 2.07 -10.80 11.29
C GLY A 398 1.78 -9.46 10.63
N ASP A 399 0.52 -9.06 10.67
CA ASP A 399 0.10 -7.75 10.17
C ASP A 399 0.20 -6.68 11.27
N TRP A 400 0.00 -5.41 10.92
CA TRP A 400 -0.01 -4.34 11.90
C TRP A 400 -1.08 -3.29 11.61
N GLU A 401 -1.39 -2.50 12.63
CA GLU A 401 -2.35 -1.40 12.58
C GLU A 401 -1.63 -0.12 12.95
N TYR A 402 -1.65 0.85 12.06
CA TYR A 402 -1.26 2.21 12.40
C TYR A 402 -2.32 2.85 13.26
N CYS A 403 -1.92 3.42 14.39
CA CYS A 403 -2.78 4.21 15.25
C CYS A 403 -2.29 5.67 15.26
N PHE A 404 -3.08 6.57 14.68
CA PHE A 404 -2.77 8.00 14.61
C PHE A 404 -3.49 8.75 15.71
N TYR A 405 -2.74 9.49 16.53
CA TYR A 405 -3.30 10.38 17.55
C TYR A 405 -3.41 11.81 16.98
N LYS A 406 -4.63 12.39 17.00
CA LYS A 406 -4.87 13.76 16.52
C LYS A 406 -4.26 14.81 17.47
N SER A 407 -3.53 15.74 16.84
CA SER A 407 -3.09 17.09 17.26
C SER A 407 -2.45 17.30 18.66
N LEU A 408 -1.19 17.76 18.62
CA LEU A 408 -0.52 18.52 19.68
C LEU A 408 -1.28 19.83 19.97
N VAL A 409 -1.66 20.12 21.21
CA VAL A 409 -2.19 21.43 21.59
C VAL A 409 -1.06 22.27 22.19
N LYS A 410 -0.70 23.38 21.53
CA LYS A 410 0.29 24.31 22.08
C LYS A 410 -0.34 25.09 23.25
N LYS A 411 0.09 24.84 24.48
CA LYS A 411 -0.38 25.56 25.68
C LYS A 411 0.67 26.60 26.09
N GLY A 412 0.51 27.84 25.64
CA GLY A 412 1.39 28.97 26.01
C GLY A 412 2.82 28.89 25.44
N ASN A 413 3.80 29.42 26.18
CA ASN A 413 5.22 29.47 25.81
C ASN A 413 6.01 28.18 26.14
N ASN A 414 5.35 27.12 26.59
CA ASN A 414 5.98 25.83 26.88
C ASN A 414 6.05 24.96 25.61
N PRO A 415 7.05 24.08 25.44
CA PRO A 415 7.05 23.12 24.35
C PRO A 415 5.79 22.23 24.46
N PHE A 416 5.23 21.91 23.30
CA PHE A 416 3.93 21.27 23.07
C PHE A 416 3.47 20.31 24.18
N HIS A 417 2.28 20.55 24.75
CA HIS A 417 1.58 19.54 25.52
C HIS A 417 0.74 18.69 24.56
N ILE A 418 1.05 17.40 24.44
CA ILE A 418 0.16 16.45 23.77
C ILE A 418 -0.96 16.15 24.75
N ILE A 419 -2.21 16.41 24.36
CA ILE A 419 -3.38 15.89 25.07
C ILE A 419 -3.76 14.62 24.33
N PRO A 420 -3.60 13.42 24.91
CA PRO A 420 -4.11 12.21 24.29
C PRO A 420 -5.63 12.36 24.14
N GLN A 421 -6.11 12.56 22.91
CA GLN A 421 -7.54 12.50 22.65
C GLN A 421 -7.99 11.04 22.67
N PRO A 422 -9.21 10.73 23.14
CA PRO A 422 -9.74 9.36 23.20
C PRO A 422 -9.97 8.71 21.82
N LYS A 423 -9.82 9.45 20.71
CA LYS A 423 -10.03 8.95 19.35
C LYS A 423 -8.70 8.79 18.61
N CYS A 424 -8.27 7.55 18.44
CA CYS A 424 -7.20 7.17 17.51
C CYS A 424 -7.82 6.78 16.16
N GLU A 425 -7.24 7.24 15.04
CA GLU A 425 -7.58 6.75 13.72
C GLU A 425 -6.73 5.52 13.39
N TYR A 426 -7.39 4.40 13.10
CA TYR A 426 -6.73 3.17 12.72
C TYR A 426 -6.59 3.09 11.20
N ARG A 427 -5.37 2.85 10.71
CA ARG A 427 -5.14 2.42 9.32
C ARG A 427 -4.41 1.10 9.33
N PHE A 428 -4.90 0.12 8.57
CA PHE A 428 -4.26 -1.18 8.57
C PHE A 428 -3.06 -1.21 7.62
N GLY A 429 -1.94 -1.72 8.12
CA GLY A 429 -0.78 -2.10 7.33
C GLY A 429 -0.74 -3.61 7.21
N PHE A 430 -1.07 -4.14 6.04
CA PHE A 430 -1.15 -5.58 5.85
C PHE A 430 0.03 -6.11 5.03
N THR A 431 0.64 -7.18 5.52
CA THR A 431 1.34 -8.15 4.66
C THR A 431 0.30 -9.03 3.97
N SER A 432 -0.72 -9.50 4.73
CA SER A 432 -1.79 -10.43 4.35
C SER A 432 -1.36 -11.64 3.52
N GLN A 433 -0.08 -12.00 3.54
CA GLN A 433 0.45 -13.10 2.76
C GLN A 433 1.83 -13.55 3.27
N GLN A 434 2.10 -14.84 3.03
CA GLN A 434 3.44 -15.40 3.09
C GLN A 434 4.28 -14.90 1.90
N TYR A 435 5.48 -14.38 2.16
CA TYR A 435 6.45 -14.11 1.09
C TYR A 435 7.24 -15.37 0.72
N GLU A 436 7.31 -15.67 -0.57
CA GLU A 436 8.15 -16.75 -1.11
C GLU A 436 9.64 -16.43 -1.00
N ASP A 437 10.01 -15.18 -1.27
CA ASP A 437 11.39 -14.69 -1.21
C ASP A 437 11.47 -13.44 -0.31
N TYR A 438 11.60 -13.68 0.99
CA TYR A 438 11.63 -12.61 1.99
C TYR A 438 12.84 -11.68 1.82
N LEU A 439 13.98 -12.23 1.37
CA LEU A 439 15.19 -11.44 1.12
C LEU A 439 14.99 -10.46 -0.05
N LEU A 440 14.34 -10.91 -1.12
CA LEU A 440 13.99 -10.04 -2.22
C LEU A 440 13.08 -8.89 -1.75
N GLN A 441 12.08 -9.17 -0.92
CA GLN A 441 11.15 -8.15 -0.43
C GLN A 441 11.84 -7.07 0.40
N THR A 442 12.69 -7.45 1.35
CA THR A 442 13.39 -6.48 2.19
C THR A 442 14.40 -5.62 1.42
N LEU A 443 15.07 -6.20 0.43
CA LEU A 443 16.04 -5.49 -0.39
C LEU A 443 15.37 -4.53 -1.39
N SER A 444 14.15 -4.83 -1.83
CA SER A 444 13.46 -4.08 -2.88
C SER A 444 12.56 -2.96 -2.36
N HIS A 445 11.95 -3.10 -1.19
CA HIS A 445 10.83 -2.23 -0.79
C HIS A 445 11.06 -1.37 0.46
N ASN A 446 12.26 -1.39 1.04
CA ASN A 446 12.58 -0.62 2.26
C ASN A 446 11.54 -0.81 3.39
N TRP A 447 10.81 -1.91 3.35
CA TRP A 447 9.60 -2.13 4.13
C TRP A 447 9.77 -3.40 4.96
N GLN A 448 9.28 -3.35 6.19
CA GLN A 448 9.12 -4.48 7.10
C GLN A 448 7.84 -4.27 7.92
N PRO A 449 7.10 -5.33 8.26
CA PRO A 449 6.00 -5.23 9.21
C PRO A 449 6.57 -4.91 10.61
N PRO A 450 6.40 -3.68 11.14
CA PRO A 450 7.10 -3.21 12.32
C PRO A 450 6.73 -4.07 13.53
N LEU A 451 7.76 -4.59 14.22
CA LEU A 451 7.67 -5.30 15.52
C LEU A 451 6.71 -6.51 15.58
N SER A 452 6.12 -6.89 14.44
CA SER A 452 5.18 -8.00 14.31
C SER A 452 5.80 -9.38 14.53
N TYR A 453 7.11 -9.44 14.78
CA TYR A 453 7.87 -10.69 14.74
C TYR A 453 7.96 -11.37 16.09
N LEU A 454 7.96 -12.71 16.06
CA LEU A 454 8.36 -13.58 17.16
C LEU A 454 9.45 -14.51 16.64
N LEU A 455 10.58 -14.56 17.34
CA LEU A 455 11.75 -15.36 16.93
C LEU A 455 11.95 -16.53 17.89
N ARG A 456 12.44 -17.66 17.37
CA ARG A 456 13.08 -18.67 18.22
C ARG A 456 14.36 -18.10 18.84
N ARG A 457 14.69 -18.50 20.07
CA ARG A 457 15.91 -18.05 20.77
C ARG A 457 17.17 -18.26 19.95
N ASP A 458 17.36 -19.45 19.39
CA ASP A 458 18.54 -19.78 18.58
C ASP A 458 18.70 -18.85 17.37
N SER A 459 17.58 -18.43 16.77
CA SER A 459 17.59 -17.45 15.69
C SER A 459 18.04 -16.06 16.17
N ALA A 460 17.59 -15.64 17.35
CA ALA A 460 18.02 -14.39 17.97
C ALA A 460 19.51 -14.42 18.37
N ILE A 461 20.00 -15.54 18.94
CA ILE A 461 21.43 -15.76 19.24
C ILE A 461 22.26 -15.65 17.97
N LYS A 462 21.86 -16.36 16.91
CA LYS A 462 22.55 -16.29 15.61
C LYS A 462 22.58 -14.85 15.07
N LEU A 463 21.51 -14.08 15.22
CA LEU A 463 21.48 -12.67 14.82
C LEU A 463 22.41 -11.79 15.66
N GLN A 464 22.62 -12.11 16.93
CA GLN A 464 23.57 -11.42 17.80
C GLN A 464 25.02 -11.60 17.33
N GLU A 465 25.39 -12.78 16.81
CA GLU A 465 26.72 -13.04 16.22
C GLU A 465 27.04 -12.09 15.06
N PHE A 466 26.02 -11.69 14.29
CA PHE A 466 26.14 -10.70 13.20
C PHE A 466 25.94 -9.25 13.68
N SER A 467 25.78 -9.03 14.99
CA SER A 467 25.45 -7.73 15.58
C SER A 467 24.26 -7.08 14.87
N ALA A 468 23.19 -7.85 14.65
CA ALA A 468 22.05 -7.42 13.84
C ALA A 468 21.36 -6.17 14.41
N TRP A 469 21.20 -6.09 15.74
CA TRP A 469 20.88 -4.82 16.42
C TRP A 469 22.14 -3.96 16.50
N ASN A 470 22.50 -3.35 15.37
CA ASN A 470 23.76 -2.62 15.21
C ASN A 470 23.72 -1.27 15.96
N PRO A 471 24.57 -1.03 16.98
CA PRO A 471 24.61 0.26 17.69
C PRO A 471 24.91 1.48 16.81
N GLN A 472 25.48 1.28 15.61
CA GLN A 472 25.80 2.36 14.67
C GLN A 472 24.63 2.76 13.76
N THR A 473 23.55 1.98 13.77
CA THR A 473 22.34 2.24 12.98
C THR A 473 21.31 2.90 13.87
N PHE A 474 20.83 4.07 13.44
CA PHE A 474 19.93 4.92 14.22
C PHE A 474 18.55 5.11 13.56
N LEU A 475 18.33 4.50 12.39
CA LEU A 475 17.07 4.56 11.64
C LEU A 475 16.86 3.23 10.90
N ALA A 476 15.59 2.80 10.79
CA ALA A 476 15.20 1.55 10.14
C ALA A 476 16.01 0.36 10.70
N THR A 477 16.11 0.33 12.03
CA THR A 477 16.91 -0.64 12.79
C THR A 477 16.32 -2.04 12.65
N ASP A 478 14.99 -2.13 12.73
CA ASP A 478 14.18 -3.30 12.39
C ASP A 478 14.46 -3.82 10.97
N ARG A 479 14.50 -2.93 9.97
CA ARG A 479 14.85 -3.28 8.60
C ARG A 479 16.22 -3.94 8.53
N GLU A 480 17.23 -3.36 9.16
CA GLU A 480 18.56 -3.96 9.17
C GLU A 480 18.54 -5.36 9.80
N TYR A 481 17.89 -5.48 10.96
CA TYR A 481 17.79 -6.72 11.72
C TYR A 481 17.18 -7.86 10.89
N TYR A 482 15.99 -7.64 10.31
CA TYR A 482 15.29 -8.69 9.55
C TYR A 482 15.85 -8.91 8.15
N THR A 483 16.55 -7.91 7.58
CA THR A 483 17.31 -8.13 6.34
C THR A 483 18.50 -9.04 6.59
N ILE A 484 19.24 -8.82 7.68
CA ILE A 484 20.34 -9.70 8.07
C ILE A 484 19.80 -11.11 8.32
N ALA A 485 18.67 -11.27 9.01
CA ALA A 485 18.00 -12.56 9.20
C ALA A 485 17.76 -13.29 7.87
N ALA A 486 17.21 -12.59 6.87
CA ALA A 486 16.99 -13.14 5.54
C ALA A 486 18.31 -13.47 4.80
N ILE A 487 19.35 -12.65 4.94
CA ILE A 487 20.68 -12.88 4.36
C ILE A 487 21.30 -14.17 4.92
N ILE A 488 21.28 -14.37 6.24
CA ILE A 488 22.06 -15.42 6.93
C ILE A 488 21.42 -16.80 6.98
N GLY A 489 20.16 -16.95 6.56
CA GLY A 489 19.52 -18.26 6.71
C GLY A 489 18.04 -18.26 6.91
N LEU A 490 17.58 -17.32 7.73
CA LEU A 490 16.39 -17.52 8.54
C LEU A 490 15.12 -17.52 7.69
N ARG A 491 14.21 -18.43 8.04
CA ARG A 491 12.99 -18.73 7.33
C ARG A 491 11.80 -18.13 8.06
N PHE A 492 11.03 -17.36 7.31
CA PHE A 492 9.92 -16.58 7.83
C PHE A 492 8.59 -17.32 7.61
N LEU A 493 7.69 -17.15 8.58
CA LEU A 493 6.32 -17.66 8.55
C LEU A 493 5.35 -16.50 8.82
N TYR A 494 4.43 -16.27 7.89
CA TYR A 494 3.32 -15.36 8.12
C TYR A 494 2.27 -16.03 9.00
N VAL A 495 1.79 -15.31 10.01
CA VAL A 495 0.74 -15.73 10.91
C VAL A 495 -0.38 -14.70 10.84
N LYS A 496 -1.51 -15.13 10.27
CA LYS A 496 -2.72 -14.33 10.18
C LYS A 496 -3.21 -13.95 11.59
N ASP A 497 -3.74 -12.75 11.73
CA ASP A 497 -4.36 -12.22 12.96
C ASP A 497 -3.37 -11.99 14.14
N ALA A 498 -2.08 -12.32 13.96
CA ALA A 498 -1.01 -11.96 14.90
C ALA A 498 -0.61 -10.49 14.75
N LEU A 499 -1.49 -9.59 15.21
CA LEU A 499 -1.42 -8.15 14.96
C LEU A 499 -0.58 -7.39 16.00
N VAL A 500 0.03 -6.29 15.55
CA VAL A 500 0.67 -5.25 16.38
C VAL A 500 0.07 -3.90 16.05
N ARG A 501 -0.06 -3.02 17.04
CA ARG A 501 -0.45 -1.63 16.82
C ARG A 501 0.78 -0.74 16.89
N TYR A 502 1.07 -0.10 15.76
CA TYR A 502 2.15 0.85 15.57
C TYR A 502 1.63 2.27 15.78
N ASN A 503 2.06 2.94 16.85
CA ASN A 503 1.52 4.21 17.29
C ASN A 503 2.28 5.41 16.69
N PHE A 504 1.54 6.25 15.96
CA PHE A 504 1.98 7.57 15.52
C PHE A 504 1.44 8.65 16.45
N TRP A 505 2.25 9.01 17.44
CA TRP A 505 1.81 9.90 18.51
C TRP A 505 2.61 11.21 18.61
N SER A 506 3.78 11.35 17.97
CA SER A 506 4.57 12.59 18.05
C SER A 506 5.47 12.90 16.84
N PRO A 507 5.54 14.17 16.37
CA PRO A 507 6.53 14.64 15.41
C PRO A 507 7.98 14.49 15.87
N ILE A 508 8.20 14.28 17.17
CA ILE A 508 9.54 14.15 17.76
C ILE A 508 10.06 12.71 17.74
N GLN A 509 9.28 11.74 17.22
CA GLN A 509 9.74 10.37 16.97
C GLN A 509 10.97 10.37 16.04
N ASN A 510 11.91 9.43 16.26
CA ASN A 510 13.18 9.39 15.53
C ASN A 510 13.02 9.23 14.01
N SER A 511 12.00 8.49 13.59
CA SER A 511 11.62 8.32 12.19
C SER A 511 11.26 9.66 11.51
N ARG A 512 10.81 10.66 12.27
CA ARG A 512 10.38 11.98 11.78
C ARG A 512 11.44 13.08 11.91
N LYS A 513 12.31 13.02 12.93
CA LYS A 513 13.37 14.02 13.18
C LYS A 513 14.55 14.00 12.20
N THR A 514 14.83 12.85 11.59
CA THR A 514 16.06 12.66 10.81
C THR A 514 16.02 13.49 9.51
N SER A 515 17.15 14.08 9.08
CA SER A 515 17.24 14.75 7.77
C SER A 515 17.52 13.76 6.64
N ASP A 516 17.19 14.10 5.40
CA ASP A 516 17.40 13.26 4.20
C ASP A 516 18.85 12.82 4.05
N LYS A 517 19.78 13.74 4.34
CA LYS A 517 21.23 13.47 4.37
C LYS A 517 21.58 12.45 5.45
N GLY A 518 20.95 12.53 6.62
CA GLY A 518 21.08 11.55 7.70
C GLY A 518 20.56 10.17 7.29
N ARG A 519 19.35 10.09 6.72
CA ARG A 519 18.75 8.84 6.21
C ARG A 519 19.64 8.18 5.17
N THR A 520 20.11 8.95 4.19
CA THR A 520 21.01 8.48 3.12
C THR A 520 22.30 7.89 3.68
N LYS A 521 22.95 8.59 4.64
CA LYS A 521 24.18 8.10 5.28
C LYS A 521 23.93 6.79 6.05
N CYS A 522 22.80 6.69 6.74
CA CYS A 522 22.39 5.48 7.46
C CYS A 522 22.20 4.30 6.51
N TYR A 523 21.40 4.47 5.45
CA TYR A 523 21.14 3.42 4.47
C TYR A 523 22.40 2.99 3.72
N LYS A 524 23.31 3.92 3.39
CA LYS A 524 24.60 3.55 2.77
C LYS A 524 25.39 2.58 3.64
N LYS A 525 25.53 2.88 4.93
CA LYS A 525 26.23 2.01 5.89
C LYS A 525 25.53 0.66 6.05
N MET A 526 24.19 0.67 6.12
CA MET A 526 23.36 -0.52 6.21
C MET A 526 23.56 -1.45 5.00
N TYR A 527 23.52 -0.92 3.77
CA TYR A 527 23.76 -1.71 2.56
C TYR A 527 25.20 -2.23 2.46
N GLN A 528 26.20 -1.44 2.88
CA GLN A 528 27.57 -1.92 2.97
C GLN A 528 27.67 -3.14 3.91
N ARG A 529 27.00 -3.09 5.07
CA ARG A 529 26.91 -4.23 5.98
C ARG A 529 26.20 -5.43 5.35
N PHE A 530 25.09 -5.21 4.64
CA PHE A 530 24.41 -6.29 3.92
C PHE A 530 25.32 -6.97 2.90
N GLN A 531 26.10 -6.19 2.14
CA GLN A 531 27.08 -6.72 1.19
C GLN A 531 28.16 -7.54 1.89
N THR A 532 28.74 -7.02 2.98
CA THR A 532 29.77 -7.71 3.75
C THR A 532 29.26 -9.04 4.31
N ILE A 533 28.08 -9.04 4.93
CA ILE A 533 27.50 -10.25 5.52
C ILE A 533 27.11 -11.24 4.41
N ALA A 534 26.48 -10.78 3.33
CA ALA A 534 26.10 -11.65 2.21
C ALA A 534 27.31 -12.30 1.53
N ALA A 535 28.45 -11.61 1.44
CA ALA A 535 29.69 -12.16 0.89
C ALA A 535 30.26 -13.33 1.72
N GLN A 536 29.89 -13.43 3.01
CA GLN A 536 30.29 -14.51 3.91
C GLN A 536 29.34 -15.71 3.87
N GLN A 537 28.20 -15.60 3.16
CA GLN A 537 27.21 -16.68 3.05
C GLN A 537 27.40 -17.50 1.76
N PRO A 538 26.94 -18.76 1.71
CA PRO A 538 27.03 -19.60 0.51
C PRO A 538 26.41 -18.94 -0.73
N LEU A 539 27.18 -18.84 -1.82
CA LEU A 539 26.78 -18.13 -3.05
C LEU A 539 25.46 -18.65 -3.64
N GLN A 540 25.16 -19.95 -3.50
CA GLN A 540 23.95 -20.57 -4.05
C GLN A 540 22.65 -20.04 -3.40
N ARG A 541 22.74 -19.41 -2.22
CA ARG A 541 21.60 -18.80 -1.54
C ARG A 541 21.07 -17.57 -2.26
N PHE A 542 21.91 -16.90 -3.06
CA PHE A 542 21.56 -15.63 -3.67
C PHE A 542 21.30 -15.79 -5.15
N THR A 543 20.14 -15.32 -5.59
CA THR A 543 19.81 -15.20 -7.01
C THR A 543 20.59 -14.03 -7.64
N LYS A 544 20.58 -13.94 -8.97
CA LYS A 544 21.11 -12.76 -9.67
C LYS A 544 20.41 -11.47 -9.25
N GLN A 545 19.13 -11.54 -8.88
CA GLN A 545 18.36 -10.40 -8.40
C GLN A 545 18.81 -9.95 -7.00
N HIS A 546 19.10 -10.89 -6.09
CA HIS A 546 19.68 -10.58 -4.79
C HIS A 546 21.01 -9.84 -4.94
N TRP A 547 21.92 -10.38 -5.74
CA TRP A 547 23.20 -9.73 -5.98
C TRP A 547 23.06 -8.38 -6.68
N PHE A 548 22.10 -8.24 -7.59
CA PHE A 548 21.82 -6.96 -8.23
C PHE A 548 21.39 -5.89 -7.21
N LEU A 549 20.51 -6.23 -6.26
CA LEU A 549 20.04 -5.29 -5.24
C LEU A 549 21.08 -5.03 -4.15
N LEU A 550 21.82 -6.06 -3.72
CA LEU A 550 22.90 -5.94 -2.74
C LEU A 550 24.04 -5.07 -3.29
N LYS A 551 24.40 -5.21 -4.57
CA LYS A 551 25.52 -4.49 -5.21
C LYS A 551 25.15 -3.12 -5.79
N GLN A 552 23.94 -2.61 -5.54
CA GLN A 552 23.65 -1.20 -5.86
C GLN A 552 24.52 -0.31 -4.98
N ASN A 553 25.59 0.24 -5.53
CA ASN A 553 26.39 1.24 -4.84
C ASN A 553 25.55 2.52 -4.71
N TRP A 554 25.20 2.88 -3.48
CA TRP A 554 24.69 4.19 -3.09
C TRP A 554 25.80 5.27 -3.13
N ASP A 555 26.77 5.12 -4.03
CA ASP A 555 27.73 6.17 -4.30
C ASP A 555 26.99 7.28 -5.05
N LEU A 556 27.18 8.48 -4.53
CA LEU A 556 26.55 9.67 -5.04
C LEU A 556 26.99 9.85 -6.50
N TRP A 557 26.03 9.93 -7.41
CA TRP A 557 26.32 10.17 -8.82
C TRP A 557 26.85 11.60 -8.92
N LYS A 558 28.14 11.74 -9.25
CA LYS A 558 28.66 12.98 -9.83
C LYS A 558 28.54 12.84 -11.34
N LEU A 559 27.91 13.80 -11.99
CA LEU A 559 28.03 13.93 -13.43
C LEU A 559 29.52 14.07 -13.78
N ALA A 560 29.95 13.37 -14.83
CA ALA A 560 31.25 13.66 -15.42
C ALA A 560 31.29 15.16 -15.77
N PRO A 561 32.41 15.87 -15.56
CA PRO A 561 32.51 17.27 -15.93
C PRO A 561 32.29 17.37 -17.44
N VAL A 562 31.17 17.96 -17.85
CA VAL A 562 30.79 18.16 -19.26
C VAL A 562 30.75 19.65 -19.54
N THR A 563 31.25 20.08 -20.70
CA THR A 563 31.25 21.48 -21.13
C THR A 563 30.28 21.68 -22.28
N LEU A 564 29.51 22.76 -22.22
CA LEU A 564 28.68 23.20 -23.34
C LEU A 564 29.49 24.16 -24.21
N ILE A 565 29.68 23.80 -25.47
CA ILE A 565 30.34 24.67 -26.46
C ILE A 565 29.32 25.05 -27.53
N GLN A 566 29.03 26.35 -27.63
CA GLN A 566 28.23 26.89 -28.73
C GLN A 566 29.13 27.08 -29.96
N LYS A 567 28.78 26.46 -31.09
CA LYS A 567 29.43 26.68 -32.39
C LYS A 567 28.36 26.89 -33.45
N ALA A 568 28.29 28.12 -33.97
CA ALA A 568 27.22 28.54 -34.89
C ALA A 568 25.82 28.23 -34.30
N ASP A 569 24.92 27.64 -35.10
CA ASP A 569 23.55 27.30 -34.69
C ASP A 569 23.44 26.03 -33.83
N ASN A 570 24.57 25.38 -33.52
CA ASN A 570 24.61 24.11 -32.81
C ASN A 570 25.26 24.25 -31.42
N ILE A 571 24.77 23.46 -30.45
CA ILE A 571 25.33 23.40 -29.11
C ILE A 571 25.90 22.02 -28.90
N PHE A 572 27.18 21.95 -28.58
CA PHE A 572 27.88 20.69 -28.34
C PHE A 572 28.01 20.44 -26.85
N LEU A 573 27.61 19.25 -26.41
CA LEU A 573 27.95 18.72 -25.10
C LEU A 573 29.25 17.94 -25.23
N ILE A 574 30.30 18.42 -24.60
CA ILE A 574 31.63 17.83 -24.61
C ILE A 574 31.87 17.15 -23.27
N ASP A 575 32.19 15.87 -23.28
CA ASP A 575 32.76 15.21 -22.11
C ASP A 575 34.20 15.69 -21.90
N ASN A 576 34.50 16.32 -20.76
CA ASN A 576 35.82 16.91 -20.53
C ASN A 576 36.93 15.86 -20.37
N GLN A 577 36.59 14.61 -20.06
CA GLN A 577 37.58 13.52 -19.94
C GLN A 577 37.85 12.84 -21.27
N THR A 578 36.80 12.53 -22.03
CA THR A 578 36.94 11.81 -23.30
C THR A 578 37.10 12.73 -24.51
N GLN A 579 36.85 14.03 -24.34
CA GLN A 579 36.79 15.05 -25.40
C GLN A 579 35.78 14.71 -26.52
N PHE A 580 34.90 13.75 -26.27
CA PHE A 580 33.85 13.35 -27.20
C PHE A 580 32.68 14.32 -27.11
N GLY A 581 32.22 14.79 -28.27
CA GLY A 581 31.18 15.81 -28.39
C GLY A 581 29.94 15.28 -29.09
N ILE A 582 28.76 15.52 -28.52
CA ILE A 582 27.48 15.30 -29.19
C ILE A 582 26.77 16.64 -29.38
N ASN A 583 26.12 16.82 -30.53
CA ASN A 583 25.27 17.97 -30.77
C ASN A 583 23.95 17.78 -30.00
N ILE A 584 23.54 18.82 -29.27
CA ILE A 584 22.36 18.81 -28.42
C ILE A 584 21.51 20.06 -28.67
N THR A 585 20.23 19.96 -28.39
CA THR A 585 19.29 21.07 -28.58
C THR A 585 19.47 22.16 -27.51
N PRO A 586 19.01 23.40 -27.76
CA PRO A 586 18.98 24.47 -26.76
C PRO A 586 18.25 24.10 -25.46
N SER A 587 17.22 23.26 -25.54
CA SER A 587 16.52 22.75 -24.34
C SER A 587 17.39 21.78 -23.54
N GLN A 588 18.08 20.86 -24.21
CA GLN A 588 19.02 19.93 -23.57
C GLN A 588 20.21 20.67 -22.95
N ALA A 589 20.69 21.73 -23.60
CA ALA A 589 21.78 22.57 -23.09
C ALA A 589 21.42 23.28 -21.78
N LYS A 590 20.17 23.77 -21.66
CA LYS A 590 19.68 24.36 -20.39
C LYS A 590 19.65 23.35 -19.25
N ILE A 591 19.26 22.10 -19.54
CA ILE A 591 19.25 21.01 -18.55
C ILE A 591 20.68 20.68 -18.10
N VAL A 592 21.61 20.50 -19.06
CA VAL A 592 23.03 20.26 -18.74
C VAL A 592 23.60 21.42 -17.93
N SER A 593 23.28 22.67 -18.28
CA SER A 593 23.75 23.84 -17.52
C SER A 593 23.20 23.85 -16.08
N ALA A 594 21.93 23.46 -15.88
CA ALA A 594 21.35 23.32 -14.56
C ALA A 594 21.99 22.16 -13.77
N LEU A 595 22.22 21.03 -14.42
CA LEU A 595 22.90 19.85 -13.87
C LEU A 595 24.36 20.12 -13.49
N ASN A 596 25.10 20.89 -14.29
CA ASN A 596 26.49 21.30 -14.01
C ASN A 596 26.59 22.25 -12.80
N LYS A 597 25.53 23.00 -12.49
CA LYS A 597 25.47 23.85 -11.29
C LYS A 597 25.26 23.03 -10.01
N ILE A 598 24.87 21.77 -10.13
CA ILE A 598 24.72 20.85 -8.99
C ILE A 598 26.11 20.34 -8.61
N ASN A 599 26.79 21.10 -7.76
CA ASN A 599 28.12 20.76 -7.26
C ASN A 599 28.08 19.76 -6.07
N THR A 600 26.90 19.22 -5.76
CA THR A 600 26.67 18.30 -4.64
C THR A 600 26.38 16.90 -5.16
N ALA A 601 27.08 15.94 -4.59
CA ALA A 601 26.92 14.55 -4.95
C ALA A 601 25.54 14.07 -4.45
N CYS A 602 24.71 13.47 -5.32
CA CYS A 602 23.31 13.10 -5.06
C CYS A 602 23.04 11.61 -5.34
N THR A 603 22.07 11.00 -4.64
CA THR A 603 21.66 9.60 -4.88
C THR A 603 20.85 9.50 -6.18
N LEU A 604 20.71 8.28 -6.73
CA LEU A 604 19.83 8.04 -7.89
C LEU A 604 18.38 8.48 -7.61
N GLU A 605 17.94 8.30 -6.37
CA GLU A 605 16.63 8.73 -5.87
C GLU A 605 16.50 10.26 -5.85
N ASN A 606 17.52 10.98 -5.37
CA ASN A 606 17.54 12.45 -5.38
C ASN A 606 17.57 13.01 -6.81
N HIS A 607 18.35 12.38 -7.69
CA HIS A 607 18.46 12.80 -9.09
C HIS A 607 17.13 12.65 -9.82
N ALA A 608 16.41 11.56 -9.57
CA ALA A 608 15.12 11.34 -10.17
C ALA A 608 14.00 12.19 -9.55
N SER A 609 14.02 12.42 -8.24
CA SER A 609 13.13 13.37 -7.59
C SER A 609 13.29 14.77 -8.19
N TRP A 610 14.52 15.16 -8.53
CA TRP A 610 14.79 16.44 -9.18
C TRP A 610 14.38 16.48 -10.66
N ILE A 611 14.57 15.39 -11.42
CA ILE A 611 14.05 15.30 -12.80
C ILE A 611 12.52 15.40 -12.81
N VAL A 612 11.83 14.73 -11.88
CA VAL A 612 10.38 14.85 -11.69
C VAL A 612 10.00 16.29 -11.30
N HIS A 613 10.79 16.93 -10.45
CA HIS A 613 10.58 18.34 -10.07
C HIS A 613 10.76 19.31 -11.26
N LEU A 614 11.78 19.12 -12.10
CA LEU A 614 11.96 19.90 -13.32
C LEU A 614 10.86 19.64 -14.36
N MET A 615 10.41 18.39 -14.49
CA MET A 615 9.28 18.04 -15.34
C MET A 615 8.02 18.77 -14.86
N ALA A 616 7.74 18.76 -13.56
CA ALA A 616 6.60 19.45 -12.95
C ALA A 616 6.67 20.99 -13.14
N GLN A 617 7.84 21.60 -12.90
CA GLN A 617 8.05 23.04 -13.13
C GLN A 617 7.86 23.43 -14.61
N ARG A 618 8.23 22.54 -15.54
CA ARG A 618 8.13 22.80 -16.97
C ARG A 618 6.72 22.54 -17.50
N ILE A 619 6.02 21.54 -16.97
CA ILE A 619 4.58 21.32 -17.21
C ILE A 619 3.79 22.57 -16.81
N ALA A 620 4.16 23.21 -15.70
CA ALA A 620 3.58 24.49 -15.27
C ALA A 620 3.90 25.69 -16.19
N LEU A 621 4.86 25.55 -17.13
CA LEU A 621 5.25 26.57 -18.10
C LEU A 621 4.80 26.25 -19.53
N LEU A 622 4.17 25.08 -19.76
CA LEU A 622 3.63 24.72 -21.06
C LEU A 622 2.32 25.51 -21.28
N PRO A 623 2.09 26.08 -22.48
CA PRO A 623 0.78 26.63 -22.82
C PRO A 623 -0.28 25.52 -22.75
N GLU A 624 -1.56 25.88 -22.50
CA GLU A 624 -2.67 24.94 -22.30
C GLU A 624 -2.54 23.68 -23.17
N ILE A 625 -2.24 22.56 -22.51
CA ILE A 625 -2.12 21.27 -23.18
C ILE A 625 -3.50 20.62 -23.13
N ASP A 626 -4.09 20.49 -24.31
CA ASP A 626 -5.46 20.00 -24.55
C ASP A 626 -5.56 18.46 -24.67
N SER A 627 -4.44 17.73 -24.55
CA SER A 627 -4.45 16.26 -24.61
C SER A 627 -3.22 15.61 -23.97
N TYR A 628 -3.44 14.40 -23.44
CA TYR A 628 -2.38 13.54 -22.91
C TYR A 628 -1.33 13.19 -23.98
N GLU A 629 -1.73 12.99 -25.23
CA GLU A 629 -0.84 12.67 -26.34
C GLU A 629 0.11 13.83 -26.66
N LYS A 630 -0.36 15.09 -26.63
CA LYS A 630 0.53 16.25 -26.78
C LYS A 630 1.45 16.42 -25.58
N LEU A 631 0.97 16.17 -24.37
CA LEU A 631 1.82 16.18 -23.17
C LEU A 631 2.92 15.12 -23.29
N ALA A 632 2.54 13.89 -23.64
CA ALA A 632 3.46 12.77 -23.82
C ALA A 632 4.43 12.99 -24.99
N GLU A 633 3.97 13.59 -26.09
CA GLU A 633 4.79 13.92 -27.25
C GLU A 633 5.78 15.07 -26.95
N GLU A 634 5.35 16.12 -26.26
CA GLU A 634 6.21 17.23 -25.81
C GLU A 634 7.23 16.77 -24.76
N LEU A 635 6.81 15.96 -23.79
CA LEU A 635 7.71 15.34 -22.81
C LEU A 635 8.70 14.40 -23.51
N SER A 636 8.26 13.62 -24.51
CA SER A 636 9.12 12.73 -25.32
C SER A 636 10.13 13.52 -26.16
N ARG A 637 9.70 14.60 -26.84
CA ARG A 637 10.59 15.53 -27.56
C ARG A 637 11.62 16.15 -26.62
N TRP A 638 11.23 16.47 -25.39
CA TRP A 638 12.11 17.07 -24.40
C TRP A 638 13.18 16.11 -23.89
N VAL A 639 12.83 14.85 -23.61
CA VAL A 639 13.81 13.82 -23.21
C VAL A 639 14.56 13.21 -24.40
N GLY A 640 14.28 13.67 -25.63
CA GLY A 640 14.98 13.24 -26.85
C GLY A 640 14.59 11.84 -27.33
N ILE A 641 13.36 11.39 -27.02
CA ILE A 641 12.82 10.08 -27.40
C ILE A 641 11.70 10.28 -28.44
N LYS A 642 11.64 9.41 -29.45
CA LYS A 642 10.58 9.44 -30.45
C LYS A 642 9.33 8.76 -29.89
N TYR A 643 8.24 9.51 -29.73
CA TYR A 643 6.93 8.96 -29.40
C TYR A 643 6.45 8.08 -30.58
N CYS A 644 6.11 6.82 -30.30
CA CYS A 644 5.64 5.89 -31.33
C CYS A 644 4.15 5.64 -31.12
N SER A 645 3.32 6.47 -31.77
CA SER A 645 1.87 6.29 -31.85
C SER A 645 1.53 5.11 -32.76
N LYS A 646 1.57 3.90 -32.23
CA LYS A 646 0.79 2.81 -32.82
C LYS A 646 -0.39 2.56 -31.90
N HIS A 647 -1.43 3.36 -32.06
CA HIS A 647 -2.84 2.96 -32.06
C HIS A 647 -3.67 4.15 -32.53
N ASP A 648 -4.30 3.95 -33.68
CA ASP A 648 -5.13 4.94 -34.38
C ASP A 648 -6.46 5.18 -33.65
N LYS A 649 -6.88 6.45 -33.68
CA LYS A 649 -8.22 7.00 -33.52
C LYS A 649 -8.86 6.93 -32.13
N LEU A 650 -8.87 8.08 -31.46
CA LEU A 650 -10.09 8.66 -30.88
C LEU A 650 -9.94 10.19 -30.84
N THR A 651 -10.72 10.87 -31.68
CA THR A 651 -10.86 12.33 -31.71
C THR A 651 -11.70 12.80 -30.53
N TRP A 652 -11.20 13.73 -29.71
CA TRP A 652 -12.05 14.52 -28.82
C TRP A 652 -11.72 16.02 -28.92
N LYS A 653 -12.80 16.82 -28.87
CA LYS A 653 -12.85 18.28 -29.02
C LYS A 653 -13.29 18.89 -27.67
N TYR A 654 -12.70 20.04 -27.31
CA TYR A 654 -13.25 21.17 -26.52
C TYR A 654 -13.09 21.18 -24.96
N PRO A 655 -13.13 22.34 -24.26
CA PRO A 655 -11.93 23.14 -23.91
C PRO A 655 -11.84 23.60 -22.43
N PHE A 656 -10.64 23.99 -21.98
CA PHE A 656 -10.39 24.65 -20.69
C PHE A 656 -10.55 26.18 -20.81
N GLN A 657 -11.32 26.81 -19.92
CA GLN A 657 -11.28 28.26 -19.68
C GLN A 657 -11.65 28.58 -18.22
N THR A 658 -10.73 29.16 -17.43
CA THR A 658 -10.90 30.24 -16.43
C THR A 658 -9.72 30.33 -15.42
N GLU A 659 -9.52 31.52 -14.85
CA GLU A 659 -8.40 31.98 -14.01
C GLU A 659 -8.17 31.25 -12.68
N ASP A 660 -9.12 30.43 -12.22
CA ASP A 660 -9.09 29.68 -10.95
C ASP A 660 -7.90 28.69 -10.87
N ASN A 661 -7.47 28.21 -12.05
CA ASN A 661 -6.40 27.23 -12.20
C ASN A 661 -5.00 27.78 -11.85
N LYS A 662 -4.77 29.11 -11.89
CA LYS A 662 -3.48 29.70 -11.46
C LYS A 662 -3.29 29.64 -9.95
N GLU A 663 -4.38 29.70 -9.19
CA GLU A 663 -4.34 29.68 -7.73
C GLU A 663 -4.31 28.24 -7.18
N GLN A 664 -5.00 27.31 -7.84
CA GLN A 664 -4.89 25.87 -7.56
C GLN A 664 -3.50 25.32 -7.89
N LEU A 665 -2.86 25.75 -8.98
CA LEU A 665 -1.49 25.33 -9.31
C LEU A 665 -0.46 25.88 -8.33
N LYS A 666 -0.65 27.11 -7.81
CA LYS A 666 0.17 27.68 -6.72
C LYS A 666 -0.03 26.94 -5.39
N LYS A 667 -1.25 26.52 -5.07
CA LYS A 667 -1.54 25.66 -3.91
C LYS A 667 -0.90 24.27 -4.06
N LEU A 668 -0.93 23.68 -5.24
CA LEU A 668 -0.32 22.38 -5.55
C LEU A 668 1.22 22.41 -5.44
N ILE A 669 1.85 23.51 -5.88
CA ILE A 669 3.32 23.69 -5.80
C ILE A 669 3.80 23.86 -4.35
N ASN A 670 2.99 24.49 -3.49
CA ASN A 670 3.34 24.75 -2.09
C ASN A 670 2.97 23.60 -1.13
N THR A 671 2.32 22.54 -1.61
CA THR A 671 1.83 21.42 -0.78
C THR A 671 2.61 20.12 -0.96
N ILE A 672 3.65 20.06 -1.82
CA ILE A 672 4.43 18.83 -2.06
C ILE A 672 5.37 18.55 -0.87
N PRO A 673 5.13 17.50 -0.06
CA PRO A 673 6.10 17.05 0.93
C PRO A 673 7.19 16.28 0.21
N TRP A 674 8.43 16.68 0.46
CA TRP A 674 9.63 15.99 0.03
C TRP A 674 9.62 14.58 0.61
N PHE A 675 9.33 13.52 -0.16
CA PHE A 675 9.83 12.14 0.01
C PHE A 675 9.18 11.17 -1.02
N ALA A 676 10.01 10.24 -1.54
CA ALA A 676 9.63 8.90 -2.05
C ALA A 676 9.45 8.72 -3.60
N PRO A 677 9.34 7.48 -4.12
CA PRO A 677 10.34 6.84 -5.00
C PRO A 677 9.80 6.56 -6.42
N ILE A 678 10.70 6.47 -7.42
CA ILE A 678 10.36 6.35 -8.85
C ILE A 678 9.66 5.01 -9.21
N PHE A 679 8.56 5.10 -9.97
CA PHE A 679 7.68 4.00 -10.43
C PHE A 679 8.19 3.17 -11.64
N GLU A 680 7.55 2.01 -11.88
CA GLU A 680 7.94 0.86 -12.71
C GLU A 680 8.36 1.13 -14.18
N GLN A 681 7.64 1.94 -14.95
CA GLN A 681 7.98 2.19 -16.38
C GLN A 681 8.98 3.35 -16.55
N GLN A 682 8.93 4.31 -15.62
CA GLN A 682 9.88 5.42 -15.56
C GLN A 682 11.24 4.95 -15.05
N ARG A 683 11.31 3.95 -14.14
CA ARG A 683 12.55 3.24 -13.84
C ARG A 683 13.14 2.60 -15.08
N LEU A 684 12.34 1.95 -15.94
CA LEU A 684 12.83 1.35 -17.18
C LEU A 684 13.27 2.41 -18.21
N ALA A 685 12.57 3.54 -18.34
CA ALA A 685 12.97 4.64 -19.21
C ALA A 685 14.22 5.38 -18.69
N VAL A 686 14.33 5.58 -17.37
CA VAL A 686 15.51 6.14 -16.69
C VAL A 686 16.67 5.14 -16.73
N PHE A 687 16.45 3.85 -16.49
CA PHE A 687 17.47 2.80 -16.63
C PHE A 687 17.90 2.65 -18.09
N TYR A 688 16.99 2.72 -19.07
CA TYR A 688 17.32 2.65 -20.49
C TYR A 688 18.01 3.93 -20.99
N ALA A 689 17.63 5.11 -20.48
CA ALA A 689 18.33 6.37 -20.74
C ALA A 689 19.72 6.38 -20.09
N LEU A 690 19.85 5.94 -18.83
CA LEU A 690 21.12 5.80 -18.11
C LEU A 690 22.01 4.69 -18.72
N ASP A 691 21.42 3.61 -19.23
CA ASP A 691 22.11 2.55 -19.97
C ASP A 691 22.56 3.04 -21.35
N LYS A 692 21.76 3.85 -22.04
CA LYS A 692 22.18 4.55 -23.28
C LYS A 692 23.25 5.61 -23.02
N LEU A 693 23.19 6.34 -21.91
CA LEU A 693 24.22 7.29 -21.48
C LEU A 693 25.52 6.59 -21.04
N ARG A 694 25.42 5.41 -20.39
CA ARG A 694 26.55 4.50 -20.08
C ARG A 694 27.17 3.92 -21.35
N ASN A 695 26.36 3.43 -22.27
CA ASN A 695 26.81 2.86 -23.54
C ASN A 695 27.34 3.94 -24.50
N ALA A 696 26.92 5.20 -24.33
CA ALA A 696 27.47 6.38 -24.98
C ALA A 696 28.71 6.97 -24.25
N ARG A 697 29.24 6.28 -23.23
CA ARG A 697 30.43 6.67 -22.43
C ARG A 697 30.37 8.04 -21.73
N MET A 698 29.20 8.64 -21.51
CA MET A 698 29.09 9.96 -20.83
C MET A 698 28.97 9.89 -19.30
N LEU A 699 29.11 8.70 -18.71
CA LEU A 699 29.09 8.48 -17.27
C LEU A 699 30.37 7.72 -16.90
N VAL A 700 31.29 8.41 -16.23
CA VAL A 700 32.56 7.83 -15.81
C VAL A 700 32.30 6.93 -14.59
N LYS A 701 32.58 5.64 -14.75
CA LYS A 701 32.77 4.74 -13.61
C LYS A 701 34.01 5.19 -12.86
N ASP A 702 33.94 5.28 -11.54
CA ASP A 702 35.12 5.41 -10.70
C ASP A 702 36.07 4.24 -11.01
N THR A 703 37.23 4.54 -11.59
CA THR A 703 38.15 3.58 -12.22
C THR A 703 38.86 2.68 -11.21
N GLN A 704 38.71 2.92 -9.90
CA GLN A 704 39.17 1.98 -8.87
C GLN A 704 38.40 0.65 -8.86
N LEU A 705 37.19 0.59 -9.43
CA LEU A 705 36.42 -0.65 -9.53
C LEU A 705 36.90 -1.58 -10.65
N GLU A 706 37.51 -1.07 -11.73
CA GLU A 706 38.01 -1.91 -12.83
C GLU A 706 39.31 -2.63 -12.48
N SER A 707 40.22 -2.01 -11.70
CA SER A 707 41.42 -2.72 -11.23
C SER A 707 41.06 -3.86 -10.27
N THR A 708 39.99 -3.73 -9.50
CA THR A 708 39.47 -4.81 -8.63
C THR A 708 38.89 -5.96 -9.46
N PHE A 709 38.29 -5.67 -10.63
CA PHE A 709 37.78 -6.70 -11.54
C PHE A 709 38.87 -7.38 -12.40
N SER A 710 40.01 -6.73 -12.67
CA SER A 710 41.13 -7.39 -13.35
C SER A 710 42.00 -8.24 -12.40
N ILE A 711 41.92 -8.00 -11.09
CA ILE A 711 42.58 -8.82 -10.06
C ILE A 711 41.72 -10.04 -9.65
N LEU A 712 40.41 -10.02 -9.96
CA LEU A 712 39.46 -11.12 -9.69
C LEU A 712 39.05 -11.93 -10.94
N ARG A 713 39.67 -11.68 -12.10
CA ARG A 713 39.73 -12.61 -13.24
C ARG A 713 41.07 -13.31 -13.21
#